data_AF-A0A8I1KAN2-F1
#
_entry.id   AF-A0A8I1KAN2-F1
#
_cell.length_a   1.000
_cell.length_b   1.000
_cell.length_c   1.000
_cell.angle_alpha   90.00
_cell.angle_beta   90.00
_cell.angle_gamma   90.00
#
_symmetry.space_group_name_H-M   'P 1'
#
loop_
_entity.id
_entity.type
_entity.pdbx_description
1 polymer ?
#
loop_
_entity_poly.entity_id
_entity_poly.type
_entity_poly.pdbx_seq_one_letter_code
_entity_poly.pdbx_strand_id
1 'polypeptide(L)'
;MEQTDGRDKRHARPNIHVSLPTLSPPFINADDAARFAHQLIGDYRSVEYGGAILTDAEGRYFATRPVRGKTDSFDPTLVISTNSAGEFISPPGYACAALYHSHPADYDRLKSGFKHWSPEDIYTSINAFSSTDMVLNRLNANFAPAHYLSGVNGSLIKYIPSGSALENALVERIALDTLAGKITFETIAEFVQAAASMGRLRVIQATEVWGGKVGRVQPDFKVYAPTQSLDIAPVIVQQPAFGPINDSLEQAVKEVRARVNQTSEPVFGVILKHKTRPIFVASEPVTGDLDFSLSKIFPPTPSNPLPLPTQYQVASFYCSDGFYRDPSLIPAQQPSLFKNFVAPATLVNGINAAKAVADSSPERAVPLFICTRDGAVLKYVSTSVSAETSFSQPLPKSEGPGLAIERELLGGMTTTLAYIRHVASAGELSVLHTSDLWSRSGRVKPTWVPYQGFSRRALGPSFFSADDAARDAHEKIARRDDKVYGGLIYQRLDNRFVATEPLACHNETFDPTCVIPPELIALTPHGCSVVAVYHTHRVHPLQLWRTAAEEQLFQTMLEPHELNAAIRDWEWAPSRYFSARDGTLLKYTPSDSVSEHLLRKQIAAPVEHPEQVRKNAINMAMRANALKPSEYIRRVARAGDLQVVVGSTLWGTAGQVTSDFTPNARPAPSAGTIRQPALCPVFSQLQDAMRYTHERMVHGEAAQYGLILGNPHSNEYVATLPVPDEPFTLNRLFPLDGLEGQFNLPPGFTFQGVYVAAPKMPPQVEAMNTRRIYEGFVSPVHMAQGLILSDSIKEQNAVVPATAVLYLSTSDGALLRYLDRSSATQLSTGVFQNGGQTTLNQLMTLKLTPLDYVRRVAMAGDLQVIKTNPLWLNPGRVSPTWRPFGLEVPSAAARSIRLFAMSPVFSHPDDAARYEHLHLKRAQTGSVMGGVLRHRAYDTCVALQSVENGEPVNVAQMILNTHLSIPNLMAAKAILPTGYSINSLHFARDVNGQSAGSPVETNLLKNMFWPVDICYATRTLHRQLNDASLDDLYLTTDDGALLKYTRGSKEANDRLCEYVSGASFTYERYFIENNAPTRTPSNPEDLLTQVLNSGVLQVLEPSATWPRTGAVDTHLTVSTQPLSFDYEGVTPGTPVAQLKVGPVRDEL
;
A
#
# COMPACT_ATOMS: atom_id res chain seq x y z
N MET A 1 -42.01 -13.86 -55.70
CA MET A 1 -42.01 -12.53 -56.31
C MET A 1 -40.57 -12.06 -56.38
N GLU A 2 -40.20 -11.50 -57.52
CA GLU A 2 -38.85 -11.27 -58.04
C GLU A 2 -37.96 -10.34 -57.21
N GLN A 3 -36.67 -10.40 -57.57
CA GLN A 3 -35.57 -9.53 -57.19
C GLN A 3 -35.97 -8.05 -57.00
N THR A 4 -35.69 -7.54 -55.81
CA THR A 4 -35.30 -6.15 -55.62
C THR A 4 -33.98 -6.15 -54.85
N ASP A 5 -32.89 -6.03 -55.60
CA ASP A 5 -31.60 -5.53 -55.13
C ASP A 5 -31.82 -4.18 -54.42
N GLY A 6 -31.19 -4.01 -53.26
CA GLY A 6 -31.32 -2.78 -52.45
C GLY A 6 -31.72 -3.02 -51.00
N ARG A 7 -31.21 -4.09 -50.36
CA ARG A 7 -31.10 -4.12 -48.90
C ARG A 7 -29.70 -3.67 -48.56
N ASP A 8 -29.57 -2.41 -48.12
CA ASP A 8 -28.38 -1.89 -47.45
C ASP A 8 -28.05 -2.79 -46.26
N LYS A 9 -27.28 -3.84 -46.54
CA LYS A 9 -26.54 -4.60 -45.54
C LYS A 9 -25.61 -3.57 -44.90
N ARG A 10 -25.84 -3.21 -43.65
CA ARG A 10 -24.83 -2.55 -42.82
C ARG A 10 -23.66 -3.54 -42.63
N HIS A 11 -22.85 -3.71 -43.66
CA HIS A 11 -21.51 -4.26 -43.54
C HIS A 11 -20.66 -3.25 -42.76
N ALA A 12 -19.70 -3.74 -41.99
CA ALA A 12 -18.68 -2.89 -41.41
C ALA A 12 -18.02 -2.06 -42.52
N ARG A 13 -17.50 -0.86 -42.23
CA ARG A 13 -16.97 -0.01 -43.30
C ARG A 13 -15.86 -0.77 -44.06
N PRO A 14 -15.84 -0.73 -45.40
CA PRO A 14 -14.86 -1.46 -46.17
C PRO A 14 -13.45 -0.90 -45.98
N ASN A 15 -12.44 -1.77 -46.08
CA ASN A 15 -11.01 -1.45 -46.01
C ASN A 15 -10.55 -0.77 -44.70
N ILE A 16 -11.13 -1.13 -43.55
CA ILE A 16 -10.60 -0.70 -42.26
C ILE A 16 -9.37 -1.56 -41.94
N HIS A 17 -8.23 -0.91 -41.72
CA HIS A 17 -7.01 -1.54 -41.22
C HIS A 17 -6.74 -1.13 -39.77
N VAL A 18 -6.65 -2.13 -38.90
CA VAL A 18 -6.44 -1.98 -37.45
C VAL A 18 -5.16 -2.69 -37.05
N SER A 19 -4.38 -2.08 -36.16
CA SER A 19 -3.27 -2.77 -35.50
C SER A 19 -3.82 -3.71 -34.42
N LEU A 20 -3.41 -4.98 -34.45
CA LEU A 20 -3.85 -5.97 -33.47
C LEU A 20 -3.45 -5.52 -32.04
N PRO A 21 -4.41 -5.39 -31.10
CA PRO A 21 -4.07 -5.10 -29.71
C PRO A 21 -3.19 -6.19 -29.10
N THR A 22 -2.42 -5.84 -28.08
CA THR A 22 -1.61 -6.82 -27.34
C THR A 22 -2.48 -7.98 -26.86
N LEU A 23 -1.97 -9.20 -27.02
CA LEU A 23 -2.69 -10.42 -26.63
C LEU A 23 -2.40 -10.78 -25.16
N SER A 24 -3.35 -11.50 -24.56
CA SER A 24 -3.17 -12.20 -23.30
C SER A 24 -2.10 -13.30 -23.44
N PRO A 25 -1.67 -13.95 -22.34
CA PRO A 25 -1.04 -15.25 -22.44
C PRO A 25 -1.98 -16.28 -23.09
N PRO A 26 -1.45 -17.43 -23.54
CA PRO A 26 -2.25 -18.49 -24.15
C PRO A 26 -3.09 -19.26 -23.13
N PHE A 27 -4.30 -19.67 -23.53
CA PHE A 27 -5.24 -20.47 -22.75
C PHE A 27 -5.64 -21.75 -23.50
N ILE A 28 -6.16 -22.75 -22.78
CA ILE A 28 -6.58 -24.02 -23.38
C ILE A 28 -8.01 -23.99 -23.96
N ASN A 29 -8.81 -23.00 -23.60
CA ASN A 29 -10.15 -22.78 -24.15
C ASN A 29 -10.53 -21.29 -24.21
N ALA A 30 -11.56 -20.98 -24.98
CA ALA A 30 -12.05 -19.61 -25.17
C ALA A 30 -12.71 -19.00 -23.92
N ASP A 31 -13.35 -19.81 -23.07
CA ASP A 31 -14.04 -19.31 -21.87
C ASP A 31 -13.01 -18.75 -20.86
N ASP A 32 -11.84 -19.41 -20.71
CA ASP A 32 -10.75 -18.94 -19.85
C ASP A 32 -10.12 -17.63 -20.38
N ALA A 33 -9.91 -17.53 -21.70
CA ALA A 33 -9.43 -16.30 -22.33
C ALA A 33 -10.46 -15.15 -22.16
N ALA A 34 -11.76 -15.45 -22.23
CA ALA A 34 -12.82 -14.49 -21.97
C ALA A 34 -12.81 -14.02 -20.51
N ARG A 35 -12.60 -14.92 -19.53
CA ARG A 35 -12.46 -14.55 -18.12
C ARG A 35 -11.28 -13.62 -17.89
N PHE A 36 -10.15 -13.85 -18.55
CA PHE A 36 -9.01 -12.95 -18.46
C PHE A 36 -9.33 -11.55 -19.00
N ALA A 37 -10.01 -11.46 -20.15
CA ALA A 37 -10.49 -10.17 -20.67
C ALA A 37 -11.49 -9.51 -19.72
N HIS A 38 -12.43 -10.27 -19.15
CA HIS A 38 -13.40 -9.80 -18.17
C HIS A 38 -12.72 -9.22 -16.92
N GLN A 39 -11.70 -9.89 -16.39
CA GLN A 39 -10.90 -9.38 -15.27
C GLN A 39 -10.15 -8.08 -15.61
N LEU A 40 -9.66 -7.92 -16.86
CA LEU A 40 -9.05 -6.66 -17.31
C LEU A 40 -10.06 -5.52 -17.45
N ILE A 41 -11.30 -5.82 -17.84
CA ILE A 41 -12.39 -4.83 -17.89
C ILE A 41 -12.78 -4.44 -16.45
N GLY A 42 -12.71 -5.35 -15.47
CA GLY A 42 -12.87 -5.02 -14.04
C GLY A 42 -14.13 -4.18 -13.79
N ASP A 43 -13.99 -2.99 -13.19
CA ASP A 43 -15.09 -2.03 -12.96
C ASP A 43 -15.14 -0.89 -13.98
N TYR A 44 -14.33 -0.96 -15.05
CA TYR A 44 -14.37 0.05 -16.12
C TYR A 44 -15.69 -0.08 -16.87
N ARG A 45 -16.64 0.81 -16.53
CA ARG A 45 -18.04 0.80 -17.03
C ARG A 45 -18.53 2.19 -17.45
N SER A 46 -17.62 3.11 -17.76
CA SER A 46 -17.96 4.45 -18.24
C SER A 46 -18.43 4.48 -19.70
N VAL A 47 -18.02 3.48 -20.47
CA VAL A 47 -18.37 3.22 -21.87
C VAL A 47 -18.32 1.72 -22.09
N GLU A 48 -18.64 1.25 -23.29
CA GLU A 48 -18.39 -0.15 -23.65
C GLU A 48 -16.90 -0.39 -23.89
N TYR A 49 -16.39 -1.50 -23.38
CA TYR A 49 -15.06 -2.01 -23.67
C TYR A 49 -15.21 -3.35 -24.36
N GLY A 50 -14.38 -3.66 -25.36
CA GLY A 50 -14.52 -4.92 -26.08
C GLY A 50 -13.28 -5.34 -26.83
N GLY A 51 -13.38 -6.50 -27.46
CA GLY A 51 -12.30 -7.11 -28.22
C GLY A 51 -12.67 -8.47 -28.79
N ALA A 52 -11.64 -9.26 -29.11
CA ALA A 52 -11.78 -10.56 -29.73
C ALA A 52 -11.02 -11.64 -28.96
N ILE A 53 -11.53 -12.86 -29.05
CA ILE A 53 -10.82 -14.08 -28.67
C ILE A 53 -10.34 -14.73 -29.96
N LEU A 54 -9.04 -14.97 -30.02
CA LEU A 54 -8.34 -15.51 -31.16
C LEU A 54 -7.84 -16.92 -30.85
N THR A 55 -7.76 -17.77 -31.87
CA THR A 55 -7.10 -19.07 -31.78
C THR A 55 -6.00 -19.19 -32.81
N ASP A 56 -4.87 -19.77 -32.42
CA ASP A 56 -3.74 -20.00 -33.33
C ASP A 56 -3.81 -21.39 -34.00
N ALA A 57 -2.81 -21.70 -34.83
CA ALA A 57 -2.71 -22.98 -35.52
C ALA A 57 -2.50 -24.17 -34.55
N GLU A 58 -1.94 -23.92 -33.36
CA GLU A 58 -1.76 -24.92 -32.31
C GLU A 58 -3.02 -25.14 -31.45
N GLY A 59 -4.11 -24.43 -31.72
CA GLY A 59 -5.37 -24.51 -30.99
C GLY A 59 -5.35 -23.86 -29.60
N ARG A 60 -4.39 -22.97 -29.33
CA ARG A 60 -4.36 -22.13 -28.13
C ARG A 60 -5.27 -20.93 -28.31
N TYR A 61 -5.81 -20.40 -27.20
CA TYR A 61 -6.72 -19.27 -27.21
C TYR A 61 -6.07 -18.03 -26.59
N PHE A 62 -6.32 -16.87 -27.17
CA PHE A 62 -5.78 -15.58 -26.73
C PHE A 62 -6.90 -14.55 -26.71
N ALA A 63 -7.02 -13.77 -25.64
CA ALA A 63 -7.85 -12.58 -25.65
C ALA A 63 -7.01 -11.38 -26.10
N THR A 64 -7.56 -10.54 -26.98
CA THR A 64 -7.02 -9.19 -27.15
C THR A 64 -7.19 -8.42 -25.85
N ARG A 65 -6.31 -7.47 -25.53
CA ARG A 65 -6.59 -6.52 -24.43
C ARG A 65 -7.84 -5.68 -24.76
N PRO A 66 -8.72 -5.38 -23.78
CA PRO A 66 -9.93 -4.62 -24.03
C PRO A 66 -9.63 -3.23 -24.60
N VAL A 67 -10.35 -2.85 -25.65
CA VAL A 67 -10.28 -1.52 -26.27
C VAL A 67 -11.52 -0.73 -25.86
N ARG A 68 -11.31 0.56 -25.58
CA ARG A 68 -12.37 1.51 -25.25
C ARG A 68 -13.22 1.79 -26.50
N GLY A 69 -14.51 1.48 -26.44
CA GLY A 69 -15.50 1.77 -27.46
C GLY A 69 -16.15 3.15 -27.31
N LYS A 70 -17.39 3.27 -27.82
CA LYS A 70 -18.26 4.44 -27.66
C LYS A 70 -19.28 4.21 -26.53
N THR A 71 -20.24 5.11 -26.39
CA THR A 71 -21.16 5.16 -25.25
C THR A 71 -22.07 3.96 -25.08
N ASP A 72 -22.67 3.42 -26.15
CA ASP A 72 -23.79 2.44 -26.04
C ASP A 72 -23.77 1.31 -27.08
N SER A 73 -22.64 1.14 -27.79
CA SER A 73 -22.37 -0.05 -28.59
C SER A 73 -20.88 -0.16 -28.90
N PHE A 74 -20.34 -1.37 -28.81
CA PHE A 74 -18.96 -1.66 -29.17
C PHE A 74 -18.85 -1.97 -30.66
N ASP A 75 -17.92 -1.30 -31.33
CA ASP A 75 -17.64 -1.49 -32.75
C ASP A 75 -16.46 -2.49 -32.91
N PRO A 76 -16.68 -3.72 -33.42
CA PRO A 76 -15.62 -4.70 -33.60
C PRO A 76 -14.51 -4.23 -34.55
N THR A 77 -14.78 -3.23 -35.40
CA THR A 77 -13.77 -2.64 -36.30
C THR A 77 -12.70 -1.82 -35.57
N LEU A 78 -12.81 -1.66 -34.24
CA LEU A 78 -11.74 -1.13 -33.39
C LEU A 78 -10.64 -2.15 -33.10
N VAL A 79 -10.89 -3.44 -33.38
CA VAL A 79 -9.97 -4.55 -33.04
C VAL A 79 -9.74 -5.48 -34.22
N ILE A 80 -10.70 -5.58 -35.15
CA ILE A 80 -10.66 -6.48 -36.32
C ILE A 80 -10.72 -5.66 -37.62
N SER A 81 -9.85 -5.99 -38.57
CA SER A 81 -9.80 -5.32 -39.89
C SER A 81 -10.90 -5.82 -40.83
N THR A 82 -11.22 -5.07 -41.89
CA THR A 82 -12.21 -5.45 -42.91
C THR A 82 -11.62 -5.45 -44.33
N ASN A 83 -12.17 -6.29 -45.20
CA ASN A 83 -11.83 -6.33 -46.63
C ASN A 83 -12.57 -5.24 -47.43
N SER A 84 -12.38 -5.24 -48.75
CA SER A 84 -13.04 -4.31 -49.67
C SER A 84 -14.56 -4.46 -49.74
N ALA A 85 -15.10 -5.59 -49.31
CA ALA A 85 -16.54 -5.84 -49.18
C ALA A 85 -17.10 -5.51 -47.79
N GLY A 86 -16.26 -5.05 -46.85
CA GLY A 86 -16.67 -4.76 -45.47
C GLY A 86 -16.84 -5.99 -44.59
N GLU A 87 -16.27 -7.13 -45.00
CA GLU A 87 -16.25 -8.37 -44.21
C GLU A 87 -15.01 -8.40 -43.31
N PHE A 88 -15.15 -8.94 -42.10
CA PHE A 88 -14.04 -9.06 -41.15
C PHE A 88 -12.96 -10.01 -41.63
N ILE A 89 -11.69 -9.62 -41.43
CA ILE A 89 -10.50 -10.41 -41.74
C ILE A 89 -9.83 -10.79 -40.42
N SER A 90 -9.56 -12.09 -40.25
CA SER A 90 -8.80 -12.56 -39.09
C SER A 90 -7.35 -12.06 -39.13
N PRO A 91 -6.76 -11.69 -37.98
CA PRO A 91 -5.36 -11.30 -37.91
C PRO A 91 -4.43 -12.41 -38.43
N PRO A 92 -3.29 -12.08 -39.06
CA PRO A 92 -2.35 -13.08 -39.58
C PRO A 92 -1.93 -14.10 -38.50
N GLY A 93 -2.05 -15.39 -38.82
CA GLY A 93 -1.71 -16.48 -37.89
C GLY A 93 -2.82 -16.88 -36.90
N TYR A 94 -3.97 -16.20 -36.94
CA TYR A 94 -5.08 -16.44 -36.01
C TYR A 94 -6.42 -16.63 -36.73
N ALA A 95 -7.35 -17.32 -36.09
CA ALA A 95 -8.76 -17.33 -36.42
C ALA A 95 -9.58 -16.71 -35.28
N CYS A 96 -10.68 -16.02 -35.58
CA CYS A 96 -11.56 -15.46 -34.55
C CYS A 96 -12.43 -16.57 -33.94
N ALA A 97 -12.27 -16.82 -32.65
CA ALA A 97 -13.07 -17.77 -31.89
C ALA A 97 -14.30 -17.12 -31.24
N ALA A 98 -14.20 -15.84 -30.86
CA ALA A 98 -15.32 -15.08 -30.31
C ALA A 98 -15.09 -13.57 -30.34
N LEU A 99 -16.17 -12.81 -30.17
CA LEU A 99 -16.12 -11.39 -29.79
C LEU A 99 -16.56 -11.23 -28.33
N TYR A 100 -16.06 -10.22 -27.64
CA TYR A 100 -16.52 -9.88 -26.30
C TYR A 100 -16.69 -8.37 -26.15
N HIS A 101 -17.63 -7.97 -25.30
CA HIS A 101 -17.79 -6.57 -24.87
C HIS A 101 -18.37 -6.45 -23.46
N SER A 102 -18.42 -5.23 -22.94
CA SER A 102 -19.08 -4.84 -21.70
C SER A 102 -20.11 -3.75 -21.97
N HIS A 103 -21.08 -3.60 -21.07
CA HIS A 103 -22.00 -2.45 -21.07
C HIS A 103 -21.53 -1.33 -20.14
N PRO A 104 -21.94 -0.07 -20.37
CA PRO A 104 -21.80 0.97 -19.36
C PRO A 104 -22.72 0.70 -18.15
N ALA A 105 -22.29 1.11 -16.95
CA ALA A 105 -23.08 0.97 -15.71
C ALA A 105 -24.02 2.17 -15.51
N ASP A 106 -24.86 2.47 -16.49
CA ASP A 106 -25.77 3.63 -16.49
C ASP A 106 -27.20 3.24 -16.06
N TYR A 107 -27.35 3.03 -14.75
CA TYR A 107 -28.63 2.66 -14.12
C TYR A 107 -29.71 3.73 -14.31
N ASP A 108 -29.34 5.01 -14.24
CA ASP A 108 -30.28 6.13 -14.31
C ASP A 108 -30.88 6.25 -15.72
N ARG A 109 -30.06 6.06 -16.77
CA ARG A 109 -30.54 6.02 -18.15
C ARG A 109 -31.55 4.89 -18.34
N LEU A 110 -31.24 3.67 -17.91
CA LEU A 110 -32.16 2.53 -18.04
C LEU A 110 -33.45 2.76 -17.24
N LYS A 111 -33.35 3.25 -16.00
CA LYS A 111 -34.51 3.57 -15.17
C LYS A 111 -35.39 4.66 -15.78
N SER A 112 -34.79 5.65 -16.45
CA SER A 112 -35.52 6.72 -17.14
C SER A 112 -36.25 6.23 -18.39
N GLY A 113 -35.65 5.29 -19.13
CA GLY A 113 -36.20 4.68 -20.34
C GLY A 113 -37.27 3.61 -20.05
N PHE A 114 -37.09 2.84 -18.99
CA PHE A 114 -37.97 1.73 -18.59
C PHE A 114 -38.60 1.98 -17.21
N LYS A 115 -39.40 3.05 -17.07
CA LYS A 115 -39.99 3.46 -15.78
C LYS A 115 -40.87 2.41 -15.08
N HIS A 116 -41.36 1.42 -15.82
CA HIS A 116 -42.24 0.37 -15.31
C HIS A 116 -41.47 -0.88 -14.84
N TRP A 117 -40.16 -0.96 -15.12
CA TRP A 117 -39.32 -2.08 -14.69
C TRP A 117 -38.99 -1.97 -13.20
N SER A 118 -38.94 -3.12 -12.53
CA SER A 118 -38.47 -3.17 -11.16
C SER A 118 -36.97 -2.84 -11.11
N PRO A 119 -36.42 -2.48 -9.94
CA PRO A 119 -34.97 -2.38 -9.79
C PRO A 119 -34.28 -3.65 -10.30
N GLU A 120 -34.72 -4.83 -9.85
CA GLU A 120 -34.15 -6.13 -10.22
C GLU A 120 -34.09 -6.33 -11.75
N ASP A 121 -35.15 -5.94 -12.48
CA ASP A 121 -35.17 -5.97 -13.94
C ASP A 121 -34.05 -5.13 -14.56
N ILE A 122 -33.81 -3.92 -14.02
CA ILE A 122 -32.75 -3.02 -14.48
C ILE A 122 -31.36 -3.63 -14.24
N TYR A 123 -31.10 -4.23 -13.07
CA TYR A 123 -29.80 -4.89 -12.80
C TYR A 123 -29.60 -6.12 -13.68
N THR A 124 -30.64 -6.93 -13.90
CA THR A 124 -30.56 -8.05 -14.85
C THR A 124 -30.26 -7.56 -16.25
N SER A 125 -30.87 -6.46 -16.69
CA SER A 125 -30.65 -5.91 -18.02
C SER A 125 -29.22 -5.44 -18.27
N ILE A 126 -28.52 -4.87 -17.29
CA ILE A 126 -27.11 -4.43 -17.45
C ILE A 126 -26.16 -5.64 -17.52
N ASN A 127 -26.56 -6.77 -16.96
CA ASN A 127 -25.78 -8.00 -16.96
C ASN A 127 -26.15 -8.95 -18.12
N ALA A 128 -27.19 -8.62 -18.89
CA ALA A 128 -27.68 -9.42 -20.01
C ALA A 128 -27.37 -8.73 -21.34
N PHE A 129 -27.31 -9.50 -22.43
CA PHE A 129 -27.18 -8.92 -23.76
C PHE A 129 -28.36 -7.97 -24.05
N SER A 130 -28.11 -6.88 -24.76
CA SER A 130 -29.19 -6.01 -25.23
C SER A 130 -29.89 -6.63 -26.46
N SER A 131 -31.06 -6.10 -26.81
CA SER A 131 -31.74 -6.48 -28.06
C SER A 131 -30.87 -6.19 -29.30
N THR A 132 -30.14 -5.07 -29.29
CA THR A 132 -29.18 -4.73 -30.36
C THR A 132 -28.03 -5.72 -30.43
N ASP A 133 -27.51 -6.17 -29.28
CA ASP A 133 -26.45 -7.17 -29.23
C ASP A 133 -26.88 -8.48 -29.89
N MET A 134 -28.12 -8.93 -29.70
CA MET A 134 -28.60 -10.17 -30.32
C MET A 134 -28.61 -10.08 -31.85
N VAL A 135 -29.00 -8.92 -32.40
CA VAL A 135 -28.93 -8.69 -33.84
C VAL A 135 -27.48 -8.71 -34.32
N LEU A 136 -26.57 -8.00 -33.65
CA LEU A 136 -25.16 -7.92 -34.03
C LEU A 136 -24.45 -9.26 -33.90
N ASN A 137 -24.69 -10.01 -32.82
CA ASN A 137 -24.15 -11.34 -32.60
C ASN A 137 -24.56 -12.29 -33.73
N ARG A 138 -25.83 -12.25 -34.14
CA ARG A 138 -26.31 -13.07 -35.25
C ARG A 138 -25.68 -12.68 -36.59
N LEU A 139 -25.52 -11.37 -36.86
CA LEU A 139 -24.86 -10.88 -38.07
C LEU A 139 -23.38 -11.29 -38.14
N ASN A 140 -22.71 -11.32 -36.99
CA ASN A 140 -21.28 -11.63 -36.89
C ASN A 140 -20.99 -13.13 -36.72
N ALA A 141 -22.02 -13.98 -36.59
CA ALA A 141 -21.90 -15.40 -36.29
C ALA A 141 -21.01 -16.20 -37.25
N ASN A 142 -20.93 -15.79 -38.53
CA ASN A 142 -20.09 -16.46 -39.52
C ASN A 142 -18.58 -16.19 -39.31
N PHE A 143 -18.23 -15.04 -38.74
CA PHE A 143 -16.85 -14.66 -38.44
C PHE A 143 -16.45 -15.06 -37.02
N ALA A 144 -17.34 -14.84 -36.05
CA ALA A 144 -17.15 -15.16 -34.65
C ALA A 144 -18.29 -16.08 -34.17
N PRO A 145 -18.03 -17.37 -33.92
CA PRO A 145 -19.08 -18.34 -33.57
C PRO A 145 -19.62 -18.21 -32.14
N ALA A 146 -19.01 -17.37 -31.30
CA ALA A 146 -19.44 -17.13 -29.92
C ALA A 146 -19.27 -15.65 -29.55
N HIS A 147 -20.08 -15.20 -28.60
CA HIS A 147 -20.09 -13.83 -28.11
C HIS A 147 -20.13 -13.83 -26.58
N TYR A 148 -19.30 -13.01 -25.93
CA TYR A 148 -19.26 -12.87 -24.48
C TYR A 148 -19.69 -11.47 -24.06
N LEU A 149 -20.44 -11.38 -22.98
CA LEU A 149 -20.75 -10.13 -22.31
C LEU A 149 -20.15 -10.13 -20.91
N SER A 150 -19.28 -9.15 -20.68
CA SER A 150 -18.72 -8.81 -19.38
C SER A 150 -19.70 -7.91 -18.63
N GLY A 151 -20.52 -8.49 -17.76
CA GLY A 151 -21.47 -7.76 -16.91
C GLY A 151 -20.81 -7.06 -15.72
N VAL A 152 -21.62 -6.35 -14.94
CA VAL A 152 -21.20 -5.72 -13.67
C VAL A 152 -21.07 -6.77 -12.56
N ASN A 153 -20.44 -6.41 -11.43
CA ASN A 153 -20.26 -7.28 -10.26
C ASN A 153 -19.56 -8.63 -10.53
N GLY A 154 -18.85 -8.75 -11.66
CA GLY A 154 -18.11 -9.97 -12.01
C GLY A 154 -18.90 -11.04 -12.76
N SER A 155 -20.06 -10.70 -13.34
CA SER A 155 -20.81 -11.65 -14.18
C SER A 155 -20.22 -11.75 -15.59
N LEU A 156 -20.16 -12.96 -16.13
CA LEU A 156 -19.71 -13.23 -17.50
C LEU A 156 -20.66 -14.23 -18.14
N ILE A 157 -21.32 -13.80 -19.22
CA ILE A 157 -22.22 -14.67 -19.99
C ILE A 157 -21.73 -14.87 -21.41
N LYS A 158 -22.15 -15.97 -22.01
CA LYS A 158 -21.79 -16.41 -23.35
C LYS A 158 -23.04 -16.72 -24.16
N TYR A 159 -23.10 -16.21 -25.38
CA TYR A 159 -24.11 -16.54 -26.36
C TYR A 159 -23.48 -17.23 -27.57
N ILE A 160 -24.06 -18.36 -27.98
CA ILE A 160 -23.69 -19.07 -29.21
C ILE A 160 -24.92 -19.06 -30.13
N PRO A 161 -24.84 -18.37 -31.28
CA PRO A 161 -25.90 -18.38 -32.28
C PRO A 161 -26.17 -19.81 -32.79
N SER A 162 -27.44 -20.17 -33.01
CA SER A 162 -27.81 -21.51 -33.51
C SER A 162 -27.95 -21.57 -35.03
N GLY A 163 -28.21 -20.44 -35.68
CA GLY A 163 -28.60 -20.33 -37.08
C GLY A 163 -30.04 -20.82 -37.35
N SER A 164 -30.81 -21.17 -36.32
CA SER A 164 -32.15 -21.76 -36.47
C SER A 164 -33.15 -20.79 -37.11
N ALA A 165 -34.20 -21.33 -37.73
CA ALA A 165 -35.28 -20.52 -38.30
C ALA A 165 -35.96 -19.63 -37.24
N LEU A 166 -36.10 -20.14 -36.01
CA LEU A 166 -36.64 -19.41 -34.87
C LEU A 166 -35.76 -18.20 -34.51
N GLU A 167 -34.44 -18.39 -34.44
CA GLU A 167 -33.49 -17.31 -34.17
C GLU A 167 -33.53 -16.25 -35.27
N ASN A 168 -33.51 -16.64 -36.55
CA ASN A 168 -33.55 -15.69 -37.66
C ASN A 168 -34.84 -14.86 -37.66
N ALA A 169 -36.00 -15.48 -37.42
CA ALA A 169 -37.28 -14.79 -37.38
C ALA A 169 -37.37 -13.80 -36.21
N LEU A 170 -36.86 -14.16 -35.03
CA LEU A 170 -36.92 -13.30 -33.86
C LEU A 170 -35.89 -12.16 -33.94
N VAL A 171 -34.70 -12.40 -34.49
CA VAL A 171 -33.72 -11.32 -34.78
C VAL A 171 -34.26 -10.33 -35.81
N GLU A 172 -34.96 -10.80 -36.85
CA GLU A 172 -35.63 -9.94 -37.82
C GLU A 172 -36.72 -9.09 -37.15
N ARG A 173 -37.55 -9.69 -36.28
CA ARG A 173 -38.53 -8.95 -35.48
C ARG A 173 -37.87 -7.89 -34.61
N ILE A 174 -36.81 -8.23 -33.88
CA ILE A 174 -36.07 -7.29 -33.03
C ILE A 174 -35.55 -6.11 -33.86
N ALA A 175 -34.99 -6.37 -35.04
CA ALA A 175 -34.48 -5.32 -35.93
C ALA A 175 -35.60 -4.40 -36.43
N LEU A 176 -36.75 -4.95 -36.83
CA LEU A 176 -37.91 -4.18 -37.27
C LEU A 176 -38.51 -3.33 -36.15
N ASP A 177 -38.68 -3.91 -34.95
CA ASP A 177 -39.20 -3.19 -33.79
C ASP A 177 -38.25 -2.05 -33.37
N THR A 178 -36.94 -2.30 -33.38
CA THR A 178 -35.91 -1.27 -33.10
C THR A 178 -35.97 -0.12 -34.10
N LEU A 179 -36.12 -0.40 -35.40
CA LEU A 179 -36.27 0.63 -36.44
C LEU A 179 -37.57 1.44 -36.28
N ALA A 180 -38.63 0.81 -35.75
CA ALA A 180 -39.91 1.46 -35.46
C ALA A 180 -39.94 2.18 -34.10
N GLY A 181 -38.85 2.16 -33.32
CA GLY A 181 -38.79 2.72 -31.96
C GLY A 181 -39.70 1.99 -30.96
N LYS A 182 -40.01 0.71 -31.22
CA LYS A 182 -40.86 -0.13 -30.36
C LYS A 182 -40.01 -1.04 -29.49
N ILE A 183 -40.51 -1.33 -28.30
CA ILE A 183 -39.91 -2.31 -27.40
C ILE A 183 -40.40 -3.71 -27.79
N THR A 184 -39.49 -4.64 -28.07
CA THR A 184 -39.82 -6.01 -28.53
C THR A 184 -40.35 -6.91 -27.41
N PHE A 185 -39.85 -6.73 -26.19
CA PHE A 185 -40.14 -7.56 -25.00
C PHE A 185 -40.58 -6.65 -23.85
N GLU A 186 -41.68 -6.99 -23.16
CA GLU A 186 -42.21 -6.14 -22.09
C GLU A 186 -41.35 -6.21 -20.83
N THR A 187 -40.69 -7.36 -20.60
CA THR A 187 -39.81 -7.58 -19.45
C THR A 187 -38.45 -8.15 -19.88
N ILE A 188 -37.43 -7.96 -19.03
CA ILE A 188 -36.11 -8.56 -19.26
C ILE A 188 -36.16 -10.09 -19.15
N ALA A 189 -37.05 -10.64 -18.32
CA ALA A 189 -37.24 -12.09 -18.20
C ALA A 189 -37.64 -12.71 -19.54
N GLU A 190 -38.65 -12.14 -20.22
CA GLU A 190 -39.09 -12.58 -21.55
C GLU A 190 -37.96 -12.54 -22.57
N PHE A 191 -37.15 -11.47 -22.56
CA PHE A 191 -35.99 -11.35 -23.42
C PHE A 191 -34.97 -12.48 -23.17
N VAL A 192 -34.60 -12.73 -21.91
CA VAL A 192 -33.60 -13.76 -21.56
C VAL A 192 -34.11 -15.16 -21.89
N GLN A 193 -35.39 -15.45 -21.64
CA GLN A 193 -36.03 -16.72 -22.02
C GLN A 193 -36.02 -16.92 -23.54
N ALA A 194 -36.31 -15.86 -24.29
CA ALA A 194 -36.25 -15.88 -25.74
C ALA A 194 -34.81 -16.12 -26.24
N ALA A 195 -33.82 -15.42 -25.69
CA ALA A 195 -32.41 -15.64 -26.01
C ALA A 195 -31.95 -17.07 -25.72
N ALA A 196 -32.34 -17.63 -24.58
CA ALA A 196 -32.06 -19.03 -24.21
C ALA A 196 -32.73 -20.06 -25.15
N SER A 197 -33.87 -19.70 -25.75
CA SER A 197 -34.61 -20.57 -26.68
C SER A 197 -34.12 -20.48 -28.13
N MET A 198 -33.65 -19.29 -28.57
CA MET A 198 -33.13 -19.04 -29.92
C MET A 198 -31.75 -19.64 -30.15
N GLY A 199 -30.89 -19.62 -29.14
CA GLY A 199 -29.49 -20.01 -29.22
C GLY A 199 -29.05 -20.83 -28.02
N ARG A 200 -27.75 -20.81 -27.71
CA ARG A 200 -27.24 -21.34 -26.44
C ARG A 200 -26.69 -20.21 -25.60
N LEU A 201 -27.52 -19.73 -24.67
CA LEU A 201 -27.11 -18.80 -23.63
C LEU A 201 -26.52 -19.57 -22.44
N ARG A 202 -25.36 -19.14 -21.96
CA ARG A 202 -24.65 -19.75 -20.83
C ARG A 202 -24.11 -18.68 -19.88
N VAL A 203 -24.10 -18.99 -18.59
CA VAL A 203 -23.41 -18.22 -17.56
C VAL A 203 -22.07 -18.89 -17.27
N ILE A 204 -20.98 -18.18 -17.55
CA ILE A 204 -19.60 -18.65 -17.34
C ILE A 204 -19.10 -18.24 -15.96
N GLN A 205 -19.45 -17.02 -15.53
CA GLN A 205 -19.28 -16.54 -14.17
C GLN A 205 -20.60 -15.97 -13.68
N ALA A 206 -21.12 -16.51 -12.58
CA ALA A 206 -22.41 -16.15 -12.02
C ALA A 206 -22.26 -15.21 -10.82
N THR A 207 -23.19 -14.26 -10.75
CA THR A 207 -23.44 -13.38 -9.61
C THR A 207 -24.86 -13.61 -9.10
N GLU A 208 -25.29 -12.83 -8.12
CA GLU A 208 -26.66 -12.80 -7.60
C GLU A 208 -27.71 -12.62 -8.71
N VAL A 209 -27.42 -11.83 -9.74
CA VAL A 209 -28.33 -11.60 -10.88
C VAL A 209 -28.69 -12.88 -11.63
N TRP A 210 -27.80 -13.87 -11.62
CA TRP A 210 -27.99 -15.19 -12.24
C TRP A 210 -28.40 -16.26 -11.22
N GLY A 211 -28.78 -15.85 -10.00
CA GLY A 211 -29.14 -16.75 -8.90
C GLY A 211 -28.01 -17.66 -8.45
N GLY A 212 -26.75 -17.25 -8.65
CA GLY A 212 -25.56 -18.07 -8.36
C GLY A 212 -25.40 -19.30 -9.25
N LYS A 213 -26.16 -19.42 -10.35
CA LYS A 213 -26.13 -20.60 -11.22
C LYS A 213 -25.25 -20.36 -12.45
N VAL A 214 -24.32 -21.28 -12.67
CA VAL A 214 -23.47 -21.34 -13.87
C VAL A 214 -23.98 -22.42 -14.84
N GLY A 215 -23.56 -22.34 -16.10
CA GLY A 215 -23.95 -23.29 -17.14
C GLY A 215 -25.06 -22.76 -18.04
N ARG A 216 -25.82 -23.67 -18.67
CA ARG A 216 -26.85 -23.30 -19.66
C ARG A 216 -28.04 -22.62 -18.98
N VAL A 217 -28.42 -21.45 -19.48
CA VAL A 217 -29.66 -20.78 -19.07
C VAL A 217 -30.84 -21.52 -19.70
N GLN A 218 -31.82 -21.85 -18.88
CA GLN A 218 -33.01 -22.57 -19.31
C GLN A 218 -34.13 -21.59 -19.71
N PRO A 219 -35.05 -21.99 -20.61
CA PRO A 219 -36.18 -21.15 -21.04
C PRO A 219 -37.21 -20.79 -19.95
N ASP A 220 -37.07 -21.32 -18.73
CA ASP A 220 -37.89 -21.00 -17.56
C ASP A 220 -37.25 -19.95 -16.64
N PHE A 221 -36.23 -19.24 -17.14
CA PHE A 221 -35.50 -18.20 -16.41
C PHE A 221 -36.44 -17.18 -15.75
N LYS A 222 -36.13 -16.81 -14.51
CA LYS A 222 -36.79 -15.74 -13.77
C LYS A 222 -35.75 -14.78 -13.23
N VAL A 223 -36.08 -13.50 -13.24
CA VAL A 223 -35.27 -12.47 -12.60
C VAL A 223 -35.09 -12.82 -11.13
N TYR A 224 -33.84 -12.77 -10.68
CA TYR A 224 -33.52 -13.08 -9.29
C TYR A 224 -34.04 -11.97 -8.38
N ALA A 225 -34.87 -12.36 -7.41
CA ALA A 225 -35.31 -11.51 -6.32
C ALA A 225 -34.53 -11.90 -5.05
N PRO A 226 -33.80 -10.98 -4.40
CA PRO A 226 -33.05 -11.29 -3.18
C PRO A 226 -33.96 -11.85 -2.09
N THR A 227 -33.61 -13.02 -1.53
CA THR A 227 -34.29 -13.60 -0.37
C THR A 227 -33.54 -13.27 0.93
N GLN A 228 -34.20 -13.37 2.10
CA GLN A 228 -33.59 -13.08 3.41
C GLN A 228 -32.48 -14.06 3.82
N SER A 229 -32.25 -15.14 3.07
CA SER A 229 -31.27 -16.18 3.36
C SER A 229 -30.11 -16.18 2.36
N LEU A 230 -28.89 -16.01 2.86
CA LEU A 230 -27.61 -16.60 2.41
C LEU A 230 -27.21 -16.64 0.92
N ASP A 231 -27.92 -15.99 0.00
CA ASP A 231 -27.79 -16.24 -1.45
C ASP A 231 -26.89 -15.24 -2.19
N ILE A 232 -25.74 -14.87 -1.62
CA ILE A 232 -24.71 -14.15 -2.40
C ILE A 232 -23.34 -14.73 -2.05
N ALA A 233 -22.98 -15.79 -2.77
CA ALA A 233 -21.63 -16.34 -2.79
C ALA A 233 -20.68 -15.38 -3.56
N PRO A 234 -19.36 -15.44 -3.33
CA PRO A 234 -18.39 -14.87 -4.28
C PRO A 234 -18.69 -15.36 -5.71
N VAL A 235 -18.25 -14.61 -6.72
CA VAL A 235 -18.44 -14.94 -8.15
C VAL A 235 -18.23 -16.44 -8.38
N ILE A 236 -19.28 -17.15 -8.78
CA ILE A 236 -19.22 -18.60 -8.98
C ILE A 236 -18.74 -18.83 -10.41
N VAL A 237 -17.60 -19.51 -10.56
CA VAL A 237 -17.01 -19.83 -11.86
C VAL A 237 -17.49 -21.21 -12.33
N GLN A 238 -17.87 -21.32 -13.60
CA GLN A 238 -18.23 -22.59 -14.21
C GLN A 238 -17.01 -23.51 -14.30
N GLN A 239 -17.05 -24.66 -13.60
CA GLN A 239 -15.97 -25.66 -13.61
C GLN A 239 -16.15 -26.69 -14.77
N PRO A 240 -15.06 -27.25 -15.33
CA PRO A 240 -13.66 -26.91 -15.07
C PRO A 240 -13.28 -25.57 -15.71
N ALA A 241 -12.47 -24.81 -14.99
CA ALA A 241 -11.93 -23.52 -15.42
C ALA A 241 -10.42 -23.50 -15.16
N PHE A 242 -9.63 -22.84 -16.02
CA PHE A 242 -8.17 -22.81 -15.90
C PHE A 242 -7.57 -21.42 -16.06
N GLY A 243 -6.38 -21.24 -15.49
CA GLY A 243 -5.49 -20.14 -15.82
C GLY A 243 -4.77 -20.32 -17.16
N PRO A 244 -3.93 -19.34 -17.56
CA PRO A 244 -3.02 -19.46 -18.68
C PRO A 244 -2.11 -20.70 -18.65
N ILE A 245 -1.62 -21.03 -19.86
CA ILE A 245 -0.59 -22.04 -20.08
C ILE A 245 0.75 -21.49 -19.62
N ASN A 246 1.41 -22.25 -18.74
CA ASN A 246 2.72 -21.96 -18.18
C ASN A 246 3.77 -22.94 -18.71
N ASP A 247 5.01 -22.47 -18.85
CA ASP A 247 6.13 -23.27 -19.38
C ASP A 247 6.84 -24.10 -18.29
N SER A 248 6.50 -23.89 -17.01
CA SER A 248 7.01 -24.67 -15.88
C SER A 248 6.00 -24.83 -14.76
N LEU A 249 6.26 -25.80 -13.88
CA LEU A 249 5.43 -26.04 -12.69
C LEU A 249 5.55 -24.88 -11.69
N GLU A 250 6.75 -24.33 -11.53
CA GLU A 250 7.05 -23.21 -10.64
C GLU A 250 6.26 -21.96 -11.04
N GLN A 251 6.13 -21.71 -12.34
CA GLN A 251 5.34 -20.60 -12.88
C GLN A 251 3.84 -20.78 -12.64
N ALA A 252 3.33 -22.00 -12.81
CA ALA A 252 1.95 -22.32 -12.45
C ALA A 252 1.70 -22.16 -10.94
N VAL A 253 2.65 -22.55 -10.09
CA VAL A 253 2.56 -22.38 -8.62
C VAL A 253 2.57 -20.90 -8.22
N LYS A 254 3.40 -20.07 -8.86
CA LYS A 254 3.40 -18.61 -8.64
C LYS A 254 2.04 -17.99 -8.94
N GLU A 255 1.43 -18.42 -10.03
CA GLU A 255 0.12 -17.95 -10.46
C GLU A 255 -1.00 -18.42 -9.51
N VAL A 256 -0.93 -19.67 -9.06
CA VAL A 256 -1.82 -20.22 -8.02
C VAL A 256 -1.73 -19.38 -6.75
N ARG A 257 -0.52 -19.09 -6.26
CA ARG A 257 -0.31 -18.24 -5.06
C ARG A 257 -0.98 -16.87 -5.22
N ALA A 258 -0.79 -16.23 -6.37
CA ALA A 258 -1.40 -14.93 -6.65
C ALA A 258 -2.94 -14.96 -6.62
N ARG A 259 -3.57 -16.03 -7.13
CA ARG A 259 -5.03 -16.23 -7.09
C ARG A 259 -5.55 -16.57 -5.69
N VAL A 260 -4.88 -17.49 -5.01
CA VAL A 260 -5.27 -17.93 -3.66
C VAL A 260 -5.26 -16.76 -2.67
N ASN A 261 -4.27 -15.86 -2.77
CA ASN A 261 -4.19 -14.66 -1.95
C ASN A 261 -5.36 -13.67 -2.19
N GLN A 262 -6.19 -13.88 -3.22
CA GLN A 262 -7.36 -13.03 -3.48
C GLN A 262 -8.57 -13.38 -2.60
N THR A 263 -8.58 -14.54 -1.93
CA THR A 263 -9.72 -15.02 -1.16
C THR A 263 -9.37 -15.29 0.30
N SER A 264 -10.34 -15.09 1.20
CA SER A 264 -10.27 -15.51 2.60
C SER A 264 -10.86 -16.89 2.85
N GLU A 265 -11.50 -17.49 1.86
CA GLU A 265 -12.15 -18.80 1.99
C GLU A 265 -11.13 -19.94 1.83
N PRO A 266 -11.35 -21.09 2.47
CA PRO A 266 -10.54 -22.28 2.18
C PRO A 266 -10.69 -22.66 0.72
N VAL A 267 -9.56 -22.95 0.06
CA VAL A 267 -9.51 -23.30 -1.36
C VAL A 267 -8.61 -24.48 -1.66
N PHE A 268 -8.98 -25.24 -2.68
CA PHE A 268 -8.10 -26.24 -3.29
C PHE A 268 -8.25 -26.27 -4.82
N GLY A 269 -7.29 -26.92 -5.48
CA GLY A 269 -7.37 -27.23 -6.89
C GLY A 269 -6.20 -28.10 -7.35
N VAL A 270 -6.03 -28.19 -8.67
CA VAL A 270 -5.00 -29.03 -9.31
C VAL A 270 -4.20 -28.25 -10.33
N ILE A 271 -2.93 -28.63 -10.49
CA ILE A 271 -2.12 -28.25 -11.65
C ILE A 271 -2.06 -29.47 -12.56
N LEU A 272 -2.38 -29.26 -13.83
CA LEU A 272 -2.31 -30.28 -14.86
C LEU A 272 -1.04 -30.10 -15.69
N LYS A 273 -0.44 -31.21 -16.12
CA LYS A 273 0.68 -31.25 -17.07
C LYS A 273 0.21 -31.89 -18.38
N HIS A 274 0.63 -31.32 -19.50
CA HIS A 274 0.40 -31.92 -20.80
C HIS A 274 1.21 -33.22 -20.97
N LYS A 275 0.60 -34.27 -21.51
CA LYS A 275 1.22 -35.61 -21.60
C LYS A 275 2.51 -35.66 -22.42
N THR A 276 2.62 -34.82 -23.45
CA THR A 276 3.76 -34.81 -24.39
C THR A 276 4.59 -33.52 -24.41
N ARG A 277 4.14 -32.46 -23.72
CA ARG A 277 4.78 -31.13 -23.75
C ARG A 277 5.09 -30.68 -22.33
N PRO A 278 6.16 -29.92 -22.08
CA PRO A 278 6.49 -29.43 -20.75
C PRO A 278 5.64 -28.21 -20.36
N ILE A 279 4.32 -28.23 -20.62
CA ILE A 279 3.41 -27.12 -20.32
C ILE A 279 2.44 -27.51 -19.21
N PHE A 280 2.06 -26.52 -18.41
CA PHE A 280 1.26 -26.67 -17.20
C PHE A 280 0.09 -25.68 -17.19
N VAL A 281 -1.04 -26.11 -16.64
CA VAL A 281 -2.21 -25.24 -16.41
C VAL A 281 -2.75 -25.50 -15.01
N ALA A 282 -3.02 -24.43 -14.27
CA ALA A 282 -3.68 -24.53 -12.97
C ALA A 282 -5.20 -24.40 -13.15
N SER A 283 -5.98 -25.21 -12.44
CA SER A 283 -7.42 -24.99 -12.33
C SER A 283 -7.72 -23.65 -11.63
N GLU A 284 -8.91 -23.12 -11.80
CA GLU A 284 -9.44 -22.11 -10.88
C GLU A 284 -9.69 -22.75 -9.50
N PRO A 285 -9.39 -22.04 -8.40
CA PRO A 285 -9.60 -22.56 -7.05
C PRO A 285 -11.08 -22.86 -6.78
N VAL A 286 -11.35 -24.01 -6.18
CA VAL A 286 -12.66 -24.37 -5.63
C VAL A 286 -12.70 -23.93 -4.16
N THR A 287 -13.72 -23.16 -3.79
CA THR A 287 -13.95 -22.72 -2.40
C THR A 287 -14.78 -23.73 -1.62
N GLY A 288 -14.50 -23.87 -0.32
CA GLY A 288 -15.28 -24.69 0.61
C GLY A 288 -14.46 -25.81 1.24
N ASP A 289 -15.11 -26.93 1.58
CA ASP A 289 -14.47 -28.05 2.26
C ASP A 289 -13.27 -28.60 1.47
N LEU A 290 -12.13 -28.69 2.14
CA LEU A 290 -10.85 -29.17 1.58
C LEU A 290 -10.80 -30.71 1.54
N ASP A 291 -11.73 -31.31 0.81
CA ASP A 291 -11.81 -32.75 0.57
C ASP A 291 -10.98 -33.23 -0.64
N PHE A 292 -10.45 -32.28 -1.43
CA PHE A 292 -9.68 -32.53 -2.64
C PHE A 292 -10.41 -33.37 -3.70
N SER A 293 -11.75 -33.32 -3.69
CA SER A 293 -12.58 -34.10 -4.62
C SER A 293 -12.44 -33.58 -6.05
N LEU A 294 -11.86 -34.39 -6.94
CA LEU A 294 -11.73 -34.05 -8.36
C LEU A 294 -13.08 -33.82 -9.05
N SER A 295 -14.17 -34.39 -8.53
CA SER A 295 -15.52 -34.17 -9.07
C SER A 295 -16.02 -32.73 -8.91
N LYS A 296 -15.49 -31.97 -7.93
CA LYS A 296 -15.80 -30.54 -7.76
C LYS A 296 -15.09 -29.66 -8.80
N ILE A 297 -13.93 -30.10 -9.29
CA ILE A 297 -13.15 -29.42 -10.34
C ILE A 297 -13.60 -29.88 -11.73
N PHE A 298 -13.89 -31.17 -11.88
CA PHE A 298 -14.35 -31.81 -13.11
C PHE A 298 -15.73 -32.43 -12.86
N PRO A 299 -16.81 -31.62 -12.91
CA PRO A 299 -18.17 -32.12 -12.68
C PRO A 299 -18.49 -33.32 -13.59
N PRO A 300 -18.95 -34.46 -13.03
CA PRO A 300 -19.17 -35.67 -13.81
C PRO A 300 -20.29 -35.47 -14.84
N THR A 301 -20.17 -36.17 -15.96
CA THR A 301 -21.18 -36.20 -17.02
C THR A 301 -21.71 -37.63 -17.19
N PRO A 302 -22.93 -37.84 -17.72
CA PRO A 302 -23.50 -39.18 -17.92
C PRO A 302 -22.59 -40.12 -18.73
N SER A 303 -21.77 -39.56 -19.63
CA SER A 303 -20.84 -40.28 -20.49
C SER A 303 -19.41 -40.36 -19.96
N ASN A 304 -19.03 -39.54 -18.99
CA ASN A 304 -17.67 -39.48 -18.46
C ASN A 304 -17.69 -39.11 -16.96
N PRO A 305 -17.35 -40.06 -16.06
CA PRO A 305 -17.37 -39.84 -14.61
C PRO A 305 -16.27 -38.88 -14.14
N LEU A 306 -15.22 -38.64 -14.93
CA LEU A 306 -14.21 -37.63 -14.63
C LEU A 306 -13.71 -36.97 -15.94
N PRO A 307 -14.34 -35.86 -16.37
CA PRO A 307 -14.01 -35.17 -17.62
C PRO A 307 -12.73 -34.34 -17.55
N LEU A 308 -11.60 -35.01 -17.28
CA LEU A 308 -10.27 -34.43 -17.39
C LEU A 308 -9.95 -34.11 -18.87
N PRO A 309 -9.29 -32.97 -19.19
CA PRO A 309 -8.85 -32.70 -20.55
C PRO A 309 -7.96 -33.83 -21.09
N THR A 310 -8.31 -34.38 -22.26
CA THR A 310 -7.77 -35.65 -22.78
C THR A 310 -6.24 -35.71 -22.92
N GLN A 311 -5.60 -34.57 -23.21
CA GLN A 311 -4.15 -34.45 -23.39
C GLN A 311 -3.39 -34.10 -22.10
N TYR A 312 -4.08 -34.02 -20.97
CA TYR A 312 -3.52 -33.62 -19.69
C TYR A 312 -3.61 -34.74 -18.65
N GLN A 313 -2.75 -34.65 -17.64
CA GLN A 313 -2.76 -35.46 -16.43
C GLN A 313 -2.54 -34.55 -15.22
N VAL A 314 -3.00 -34.97 -14.04
CA VAL A 314 -2.74 -34.22 -12.80
C VAL A 314 -1.25 -34.28 -12.48
N ALA A 315 -0.63 -33.13 -12.31
CA ALA A 315 0.78 -32.98 -11.95
C ALA A 315 0.97 -32.73 -10.46
N SER A 316 0.01 -32.05 -9.82
CA SER A 316 0.02 -31.74 -8.39
C SER A 316 -1.34 -31.25 -7.91
N PHE A 317 -1.55 -31.28 -6.60
CA PHE A 317 -2.64 -30.55 -5.93
C PHE A 317 -2.10 -29.25 -5.33
N TYR A 318 -2.96 -28.28 -5.13
CA TYR A 318 -2.67 -27.12 -4.30
C TYR A 318 -3.83 -26.82 -3.35
N CYS A 319 -3.53 -26.21 -2.21
CA CYS A 319 -4.54 -25.72 -1.29
C CYS A 319 -4.07 -24.47 -0.53
N SER A 320 -5.04 -23.80 0.07
CA SER A 320 -4.85 -22.83 1.12
C SER A 320 -6.01 -22.94 2.10
N ASP A 321 -5.68 -22.86 3.38
CA ASP A 321 -6.69 -22.84 4.42
C ASP A 321 -7.38 -21.47 4.44
N GLY A 322 -8.65 -21.42 4.85
CA GLY A 322 -9.37 -20.14 4.96
C GLY A 322 -8.68 -19.21 5.93
N PHE A 323 -8.91 -17.90 5.92
CA PHE A 323 -8.26 -16.94 6.82
C PHE A 323 -8.79 -17.05 8.26
N TYR A 324 -10.08 -17.36 8.43
CA TYR A 324 -10.70 -17.60 9.73
C TYR A 324 -10.81 -19.11 9.98
N ARG A 325 -10.53 -19.57 11.21
CA ARG A 325 -10.90 -20.92 11.67
C ARG A 325 -11.87 -20.78 12.83
N ASP A 326 -12.61 -21.85 13.08
CA ASP A 326 -13.28 -22.02 14.36
C ASP A 326 -12.24 -21.88 15.50
N PRO A 327 -12.42 -20.91 16.42
CA PRO A 327 -11.54 -20.75 17.58
C PRO A 327 -11.40 -22.01 18.43
N SER A 328 -12.41 -22.89 18.46
CA SER A 328 -12.39 -24.16 19.19
C SER A 328 -11.39 -25.17 18.60
N LEU A 329 -11.03 -25.01 17.33
CA LEU A 329 -10.09 -25.84 16.59
C LEU A 329 -8.68 -25.26 16.54
N ILE A 330 -8.40 -24.21 17.32
CA ILE A 330 -7.08 -23.59 17.42
C ILE A 330 -6.45 -24.00 18.76
N PRO A 331 -5.25 -24.63 18.76
CA PRO A 331 -4.58 -25.01 20.00
C PRO A 331 -4.16 -23.77 20.80
N ALA A 332 -4.24 -23.86 22.13
CA ALA A 332 -3.81 -22.78 23.02
C ALA A 332 -2.28 -22.53 22.94
N GLN A 333 -1.50 -23.58 22.65
CA GLN A 333 -0.05 -23.47 22.46
C GLN A 333 0.29 -23.23 20.99
N GLN A 334 1.16 -22.26 20.73
CA GLN A 334 1.64 -21.91 19.39
C GLN A 334 0.51 -21.65 18.34
N PRO A 335 -0.49 -20.82 18.67
CA PRO A 335 -1.65 -20.59 17.79
C PRO A 335 -1.28 -19.94 16.45
N SER A 336 -0.26 -19.06 16.41
CA SER A 336 0.13 -18.40 15.15
C SER A 336 0.86 -19.38 14.23
N LEU A 337 1.68 -20.25 14.80
CA LEU A 337 2.31 -21.33 14.04
C LEU A 337 1.26 -22.27 13.45
N PHE A 338 0.19 -22.58 14.20
CA PHE A 338 -0.89 -23.47 13.75
C PHE A 338 -1.74 -22.85 12.64
N LYS A 339 -2.02 -21.53 12.73
CA LYS A 339 -2.76 -20.78 11.69
C LYS A 339 -1.99 -20.66 10.38
N ASN A 340 -0.65 -20.61 10.44
CA ASN A 340 0.24 -20.47 9.30
C ASN A 340 0.76 -21.81 8.74
N PHE A 341 0.11 -22.91 9.12
CA PHE A 341 0.26 -24.23 8.52
C PHE A 341 -1.13 -24.83 8.25
N VAL A 342 -1.22 -25.79 7.34
CA VAL A 342 -2.49 -26.46 6.99
C VAL A 342 -3.01 -27.30 8.17
N ALA A 343 -4.33 -27.32 8.38
CA ALA A 343 -4.93 -28.15 9.42
C ALA A 343 -4.63 -29.66 9.20
N PRO A 344 -4.45 -30.47 10.26
CA PRO A 344 -4.04 -31.87 10.09
C PRO A 344 -5.00 -32.71 9.22
N ALA A 345 -6.31 -32.62 9.43
CA ALA A 345 -7.29 -33.31 8.59
C ALA A 345 -7.19 -32.92 7.11
N THR A 346 -6.98 -31.63 6.84
CA THR A 346 -6.80 -31.12 5.47
C THR A 346 -5.53 -31.68 4.84
N LEU A 347 -4.42 -31.71 5.58
CA LEU A 347 -3.16 -32.28 5.09
C LEU A 347 -3.34 -33.76 4.71
N VAL A 348 -3.98 -34.54 5.57
CA VAL A 348 -4.22 -35.97 5.34
C VAL A 348 -5.12 -36.19 4.11
N ASN A 349 -6.19 -35.40 3.95
CA ASN A 349 -7.05 -35.45 2.77
C ASN A 349 -6.26 -35.16 1.47
N GLY A 350 -5.42 -34.11 1.48
CA GLY A 350 -4.59 -33.75 0.34
C GLY A 350 -3.54 -34.82 0.01
N ILE A 351 -2.92 -35.43 1.03
CA ILE A 351 -1.99 -36.56 0.84
C ILE A 351 -2.70 -37.76 0.21
N ASN A 352 -3.89 -38.10 0.71
CA ASN A 352 -4.66 -39.23 0.19
C ASN A 352 -5.09 -38.99 -1.27
N ALA A 353 -5.54 -37.78 -1.60
CA ALA A 353 -5.86 -37.40 -2.97
C ALA A 353 -4.63 -37.46 -3.88
N ALA A 354 -3.49 -36.96 -3.42
CA ALA A 354 -2.23 -37.01 -4.15
C ALA A 354 -1.74 -38.46 -4.40
N LYS A 355 -1.92 -39.36 -3.43
CA LYS A 355 -1.62 -40.79 -3.60
C LYS A 355 -2.55 -41.48 -4.59
N ALA A 356 -3.85 -41.16 -4.55
CA ALA A 356 -4.86 -41.79 -5.41
C ALA A 356 -4.68 -41.50 -6.90
N VAL A 357 -4.02 -40.39 -7.24
CA VAL A 357 -3.77 -39.97 -8.63
C VAL A 357 -2.36 -40.30 -9.12
N ALA A 358 -1.46 -40.66 -8.20
CA ALA A 358 -0.18 -41.22 -8.59
C ALA A 358 -0.42 -42.53 -9.36
N ASP A 359 0.44 -42.87 -10.32
CA ASP A 359 0.32 -44.13 -11.08
C ASP A 359 0.19 -45.33 -10.13
N SER A 360 -0.19 -46.51 -10.61
CA SER A 360 -0.41 -47.67 -9.74
C SER A 360 0.88 -48.27 -9.11
N SER A 361 2.07 -47.69 -9.32
CA SER A 361 3.37 -48.17 -8.79
C SER A 361 4.50 -47.14 -8.52
N PRO A 362 4.29 -45.85 -8.18
CA PRO A 362 5.34 -44.94 -7.75
C PRO A 362 5.50 -44.98 -6.22
N GLU A 363 6.76 -45.05 -5.77
CA GLU A 363 7.14 -44.88 -4.35
C GLU A 363 6.87 -43.45 -3.82
N ARG A 364 6.39 -42.54 -4.67
CA ARG A 364 6.16 -41.12 -4.38
C ARG A 364 4.83 -40.64 -4.95
N ALA A 365 4.05 -39.94 -4.13
CA ALA A 365 2.82 -39.28 -4.59
C ALA A 365 3.12 -38.04 -5.45
N VAL A 366 2.11 -37.54 -6.18
CA VAL A 366 2.24 -36.20 -6.79
C VAL A 366 2.38 -35.12 -5.71
N PRO A 367 3.04 -33.97 -5.96
CA PRO A 367 3.21 -32.93 -4.95
C PRO A 367 1.88 -32.32 -4.49
N LEU A 368 1.83 -31.94 -3.21
CA LEU A 368 0.82 -31.05 -2.63
C LEU A 368 1.47 -29.70 -2.32
N PHE A 369 1.02 -28.64 -2.98
CA PHE A 369 1.44 -27.27 -2.71
C PHE A 369 0.51 -26.62 -1.68
N ILE A 370 1.09 -26.05 -0.61
CA ILE A 370 0.34 -25.41 0.47
C ILE A 370 0.70 -23.93 0.46
N CYS A 371 -0.26 -23.09 0.09
CA CYS A 371 -0.13 -21.64 0.21
C CYS A 371 -0.54 -21.22 1.62
N THR A 372 0.42 -20.80 2.43
CA THR A 372 0.18 -20.42 3.83
C THR A 372 -0.30 -18.98 3.93
N ARG A 373 -1.01 -18.65 5.01
CA ARG A 373 -1.65 -17.34 5.21
C ARG A 373 -0.67 -16.18 5.38
N ASP A 374 0.55 -16.47 5.82
CA ASP A 374 1.65 -15.53 5.91
C ASP A 374 2.39 -15.35 4.56
N GLY A 375 1.88 -15.97 3.49
CA GLY A 375 2.33 -15.78 2.12
C GLY A 375 3.40 -16.76 1.65
N ALA A 376 3.85 -17.71 2.48
CA ALA A 376 4.78 -18.75 2.08
C ALA A 376 4.13 -19.79 1.14
N VAL A 377 4.97 -20.51 0.40
CA VAL A 377 4.53 -21.65 -0.40
C VAL A 377 5.34 -22.86 0.00
N LEU A 378 4.67 -23.88 0.53
CA LEU A 378 5.28 -25.15 0.92
C LEU A 378 4.96 -26.21 -0.13
N LYS A 379 5.87 -27.15 -0.31
CA LYS A 379 5.71 -28.35 -1.13
C LYS A 379 5.85 -29.56 -0.22
N TYR A 380 4.82 -30.39 -0.18
CA TYR A 380 4.85 -31.68 0.48
C TYR A 380 4.79 -32.79 -0.57
N VAL A 381 5.69 -33.77 -0.49
CA VAL A 381 5.64 -34.99 -1.30
C VAL A 381 5.62 -36.18 -0.35
N SER A 382 4.56 -36.98 -0.45
CA SER A 382 4.45 -38.22 0.31
C SER A 382 5.36 -39.29 -0.29
N THR A 383 6.08 -40.00 0.57
CA THR A 383 6.95 -41.14 0.23
C THR A 383 6.28 -42.49 0.51
N SER A 384 4.99 -42.48 0.88
CA SER A 384 4.19 -43.67 1.17
C SER A 384 4.79 -44.62 2.23
N VAL A 385 5.64 -44.09 3.12
CA VAL A 385 6.28 -44.85 4.21
C VAL A 385 5.33 -44.97 5.40
N SER A 386 5.44 -46.06 6.17
CA SER A 386 4.63 -46.30 7.38
C SER A 386 4.68 -45.17 8.41
N ALA A 387 5.74 -44.35 8.41
CA ALA A 387 5.88 -43.19 9.30
C ALA A 387 4.71 -42.20 9.18
N GLU A 388 4.09 -42.04 8.00
CA GLU A 388 2.96 -41.13 7.80
C GLU A 388 1.69 -41.56 8.56
N THR A 389 1.58 -42.85 8.92
CA THR A 389 0.41 -43.36 9.65
C THR A 389 0.21 -42.72 11.02
N SER A 390 1.29 -42.24 11.63
CA SER A 390 1.29 -41.68 12.99
C SER A 390 0.54 -40.34 13.11
N PHE A 391 0.48 -39.52 12.06
CA PHE A 391 -0.32 -38.28 12.04
C PHE A 391 -1.59 -38.40 11.19
N SER A 392 -1.81 -39.54 10.53
CA SER A 392 -3.05 -39.83 9.78
C SER A 392 -3.97 -40.80 10.53
N GLN A 393 -3.66 -41.13 11.79
CA GLN A 393 -4.46 -42.05 12.60
C GLN A 393 -5.81 -41.43 12.96
N PRO A 394 -6.94 -42.05 12.54
CA PRO A 394 -8.26 -41.60 12.94
C PRO A 394 -8.50 -41.87 14.42
N LEU A 395 -9.37 -41.08 15.05
CA LEU A 395 -9.87 -41.36 16.39
C LEU A 395 -10.64 -42.69 16.43
N PRO A 396 -10.67 -43.38 17.58
CA PRO A 396 -11.52 -44.54 17.78
C PRO A 396 -12.99 -44.21 17.48
N LYS A 397 -13.76 -45.15 16.89
CA LYS A 397 -15.19 -44.93 16.57
C LYS A 397 -16.03 -44.46 17.75
N SER A 398 -15.65 -44.81 18.98
CA SER A 398 -16.31 -44.38 20.22
C SER A 398 -16.14 -42.89 20.54
N GLU A 399 -15.12 -42.24 19.99
CA GLU A 399 -14.80 -40.82 20.21
C GLU A 399 -15.30 -39.91 19.08
N GLY A 400 -15.83 -40.50 17.99
CA GLY A 400 -16.36 -39.76 16.84
C GLY A 400 -15.34 -39.56 15.70
N PRO A 401 -15.68 -38.75 14.69
CA PRO A 401 -14.78 -38.43 13.58
C PRO A 401 -13.68 -37.45 14.02
N GLY A 402 -12.49 -37.58 13.43
CA GLY A 402 -11.34 -36.71 13.69
C GLY A 402 -10.02 -37.47 13.70
N LEU A 403 -8.91 -36.76 13.84
CA LEU A 403 -7.58 -37.37 13.94
C LEU A 403 -7.06 -37.38 15.37
N ALA A 404 -6.33 -38.43 15.75
CA ALA A 404 -5.69 -38.52 17.06
C ALA A 404 -4.74 -37.34 17.32
N ILE A 405 -4.00 -36.91 16.28
CA ILE A 405 -3.08 -35.77 16.35
C ILE A 405 -3.80 -34.44 16.62
N GLU A 406 -5.02 -34.25 16.13
CA GLU A 406 -5.80 -33.02 16.39
C GLU A 406 -6.22 -32.96 17.85
N ARG A 407 -6.69 -34.07 18.42
CA ARG A 407 -6.99 -34.17 19.85
C ARG A 407 -5.75 -33.90 20.70
N GLU A 408 -4.59 -34.42 20.32
CA GLU A 408 -3.32 -34.20 21.03
C GLU A 408 -2.86 -32.73 20.98
N LEU A 409 -3.02 -32.07 19.83
CA LEU A 409 -2.70 -30.65 19.66
C LEU A 409 -3.63 -29.77 20.50
N LEU A 410 -4.95 -30.00 20.42
CA LEU A 410 -5.96 -29.25 21.17
C LEU A 410 -5.84 -29.49 22.68
N GLY A 411 -5.51 -30.71 23.09
CA GLY A 411 -5.26 -31.08 24.48
C GLY A 411 -3.89 -30.66 25.02
N GLY A 412 -3.00 -30.10 24.19
CA GLY A 412 -1.66 -29.68 24.58
C GLY A 412 -0.69 -30.83 24.89
N MET A 413 -1.00 -32.06 24.45
CA MET A 413 -0.13 -33.23 24.60
C MET A 413 1.05 -33.19 23.61
N THR A 414 0.85 -32.55 22.45
CA THR A 414 1.89 -32.28 21.46
C THR A 414 1.83 -30.82 21.03
N THR A 415 2.97 -30.27 20.61
CA THR A 415 3.05 -28.89 20.14
C THR A 415 2.94 -28.83 18.62
N THR A 416 2.45 -27.72 18.08
CA THR A 416 2.40 -27.49 16.64
C THR A 416 3.78 -27.63 15.99
N LEU A 417 4.84 -27.16 16.65
CA LEU A 417 6.22 -27.31 16.18
C LEU A 417 6.65 -28.78 16.09
N ALA A 418 6.31 -29.58 17.11
CA ALA A 418 6.61 -31.01 17.10
C ALA A 418 5.87 -31.71 15.96
N TYR A 419 4.59 -31.39 15.76
CA TYR A 419 3.78 -31.89 14.65
C TYR A 419 4.39 -31.55 13.27
N ILE A 420 4.77 -30.29 13.03
CA ILE A 420 5.37 -29.87 11.75
C ILE A 420 6.70 -30.60 11.49
N ARG A 421 7.58 -30.68 12.50
CA ARG A 421 8.85 -31.41 12.38
C ARG A 421 8.62 -32.89 12.07
N HIS A 422 7.60 -33.47 12.68
CA HIS A 422 7.22 -34.85 12.46
C HIS A 422 6.72 -35.08 11.03
N VAL A 423 5.80 -34.24 10.54
CA VAL A 423 5.35 -34.25 9.13
C VAL A 423 6.54 -34.12 8.16
N ALA A 424 7.47 -33.20 8.45
CA ALA A 424 8.67 -33.00 7.63
C ALA A 424 9.62 -34.22 7.62
N SER A 425 9.63 -35.02 8.69
CA SER A 425 10.45 -36.23 8.79
C SER A 425 9.80 -37.45 8.14
N ALA A 426 8.47 -37.52 8.13
CA ALA A 426 7.71 -38.64 7.57
C ALA A 426 7.60 -38.60 6.04
N GLY A 427 7.68 -37.41 5.44
CA GLY A 427 7.70 -37.20 3.99
C GLY A 427 8.77 -36.20 3.54
N GLU A 428 8.55 -35.54 2.40
CA GLU A 428 9.43 -34.48 1.90
C GLU A 428 8.72 -33.11 1.95
N LEU A 429 8.86 -32.39 3.07
CA LEU A 429 8.39 -31.00 3.21
C LEU A 429 9.50 -30.01 2.83
N SER A 430 9.21 -29.08 1.92
CA SER A 430 10.13 -28.03 1.47
C SER A 430 9.45 -26.67 1.36
N VAL A 431 10.19 -25.59 1.63
CA VAL A 431 9.76 -24.21 1.45
C VAL A 431 10.20 -23.74 0.06
N LEU A 432 9.24 -23.36 -0.79
CA LEU A 432 9.50 -22.82 -2.13
C LEU A 432 9.52 -21.30 -2.15
N HIS A 433 8.58 -20.68 -1.45
CA HIS A 433 8.54 -19.24 -1.22
C HIS A 433 8.52 -19.00 0.29
N THR A 434 9.35 -18.05 0.75
CA THR A 434 9.57 -17.78 2.17
C THR A 434 8.55 -16.79 2.75
N SER A 435 8.43 -16.79 4.07
CA SER A 435 7.73 -15.77 4.86
C SER A 435 8.55 -15.48 6.12
N ASP A 436 8.08 -14.57 6.97
CA ASP A 436 8.71 -14.34 8.28
C ASP A 436 8.75 -15.61 9.14
N LEU A 437 7.74 -16.49 9.05
CA LEU A 437 7.72 -17.77 9.76
C LEU A 437 8.59 -18.82 9.04
N TRP A 438 8.40 -18.96 7.73
CA TRP A 438 9.11 -19.88 6.86
C TRP A 438 10.32 -19.20 6.22
N SER A 439 11.28 -18.78 7.05
CA SER A 439 12.34 -17.83 6.65
C SER A 439 13.41 -18.37 5.70
N ARG A 440 13.51 -19.69 5.52
CA ARG A 440 14.53 -20.33 4.66
C ARG A 440 13.90 -21.24 3.63
N SER A 441 14.22 -20.98 2.36
CA SER A 441 13.88 -21.84 1.22
C SER A 441 14.62 -23.17 1.28
N GLY A 442 14.01 -24.24 0.76
CA GLY A 442 14.58 -25.58 0.72
C GLY A 442 13.92 -26.57 1.68
N ARG A 443 14.55 -27.74 1.88
CA ARG A 443 13.98 -28.82 2.68
C ARG A 443 13.89 -28.45 4.17
N VAL A 444 12.74 -28.69 4.78
CA VAL A 444 12.52 -28.51 6.22
C VAL A 444 13.22 -29.64 6.97
N LYS A 445 14.26 -29.29 7.73
CA LYS A 445 15.06 -30.24 8.51
C LYS A 445 14.46 -30.45 9.91
N PRO A 446 14.79 -31.53 10.63
CA PRO A 446 14.38 -31.71 12.04
C PRO A 446 14.82 -30.57 12.97
N THR A 447 15.90 -29.87 12.62
CA THR A 447 16.42 -28.70 13.35
C THR A 447 15.77 -27.38 12.94
N TRP A 448 14.74 -27.40 12.10
CA TRP A 448 14.04 -26.18 11.67
C TRP A 448 13.43 -25.45 12.87
N VAL A 449 13.60 -24.13 12.89
CA VAL A 449 13.10 -23.23 13.93
C VAL A 449 12.17 -22.21 13.28
N PRO A 450 10.93 -22.05 13.75
CA PRO A 450 10.01 -21.05 13.23
C PRO A 450 10.57 -19.65 13.49
N TYR A 451 10.33 -18.72 12.57
CA TYR A 451 10.78 -17.33 12.71
C TYR A 451 12.30 -17.16 12.85
N GLN A 452 13.10 -18.10 12.33
CA GLN A 452 14.55 -18.00 12.41
C GLN A 452 15.04 -16.75 11.66
N GLY A 453 15.65 -15.81 12.39
CA GLY A 453 16.13 -14.54 11.83
C GLY A 453 15.07 -13.42 11.80
N PHE A 454 13.92 -13.62 12.45
CA PHE A 454 12.91 -12.57 12.58
C PHE A 454 13.51 -11.31 13.19
N SER A 455 13.32 -10.20 12.47
CA SER A 455 13.84 -8.89 12.87
C SER A 455 12.71 -8.05 13.44
N ARG A 456 13.06 -7.12 14.34
CA ARG A 456 12.10 -6.14 14.86
C ARG A 456 11.40 -5.40 13.71
N ARG A 457 10.14 -5.01 13.90
CA ARG A 457 9.47 -4.10 12.96
C ARG A 457 10.06 -2.71 13.09
N ALA A 458 10.30 -2.06 11.95
CA ALA A 458 10.71 -0.66 11.92
C ALA A 458 9.62 0.21 12.56
N LEU A 459 10.03 1.26 13.26
CA LEU A 459 9.13 2.21 13.90
C LEU A 459 9.24 3.57 13.21
N GLY A 460 8.12 4.26 13.09
CA GLY A 460 8.05 5.66 12.71
C GLY A 460 8.56 6.57 13.83
N PRO A 461 8.47 7.90 13.62
CA PRO A 461 8.95 8.86 14.60
C PRO A 461 8.05 8.91 15.84
N SER A 462 8.52 9.57 16.89
CA SER A 462 7.77 9.76 18.14
C SER A 462 6.77 10.90 18.02
N PHE A 463 5.56 10.68 18.52
CA PHE A 463 4.46 11.63 18.54
C PHE A 463 3.95 11.88 19.96
N PHE A 464 3.27 13.00 20.13
CA PHE A 464 2.61 13.34 21.39
C PHE A 464 1.27 12.61 21.56
N SER A 465 0.56 12.30 20.48
CA SER A 465 -0.73 11.59 20.51
C SER A 465 -0.74 10.35 19.62
N ALA A 466 -1.57 9.37 19.97
CA ALA A 466 -1.82 8.21 19.12
C ALA A 466 -2.50 8.58 17.79
N ASP A 467 -3.33 9.63 17.78
CA ASP A 467 -3.99 10.14 16.57
C ASP A 467 -2.96 10.67 15.57
N ASP A 468 -1.92 11.39 16.02
CA ASP A 468 -0.86 11.90 15.14
C ASP A 468 0.05 10.79 14.63
N ALA A 469 0.35 9.79 15.47
CA ALA A 469 1.05 8.58 15.01
C ALA A 469 0.23 7.82 13.95
N ALA A 470 -1.10 7.77 14.10
CA ALA A 470 -2.00 7.18 13.11
C ALA A 470 -2.06 8.01 11.82
N ARG A 471 -1.99 9.35 11.90
CA ARG A 471 -1.92 10.23 10.71
C ARG A 471 -0.65 9.99 9.91
N ASP A 472 0.51 9.86 10.55
CA ASP A 472 1.77 9.56 9.85
C ASP A 472 1.72 8.19 9.15
N ALA A 473 1.20 7.17 9.83
CA ALA A 473 0.97 5.87 9.23
C ALA A 473 -0.03 5.94 8.07
N HIS A 474 -1.11 6.72 8.23
CA HIS A 474 -2.12 6.95 7.20
C HIS A 474 -1.53 7.65 5.97
N GLU A 475 -0.70 8.69 6.11
CA GLU A 475 -0.06 9.38 4.98
C GLU A 475 0.75 8.42 4.09
N LYS A 476 1.36 7.38 4.69
CA LYS A 476 2.17 6.38 3.97
C LYS A 476 1.34 5.33 3.22
N ILE A 477 0.07 5.14 3.58
CA ILE A 477 -0.82 4.10 3.01
C ILE A 477 -2.08 4.63 2.34
N ALA A 478 -2.44 5.89 2.58
CA ALA A 478 -3.64 6.50 2.04
C ALA A 478 -3.65 6.36 0.52
N ARG A 479 -4.79 5.93 -0.03
CA ARG A 479 -5.02 5.73 -1.47
C ARG A 479 -4.19 4.62 -2.13
N ARG A 480 -3.46 3.80 -1.36
CA ARG A 480 -2.88 2.55 -1.86
C ARG A 480 -3.93 1.46 -1.83
N ASP A 481 -4.13 0.78 -2.96
CA ASP A 481 -5.11 -0.31 -3.13
C ASP A 481 -4.47 -1.61 -3.65
N ASP A 482 -3.15 -1.67 -3.73
CA ASP A 482 -2.40 -2.82 -4.22
C ASP A 482 -2.36 -3.99 -3.22
N LYS A 483 -2.34 -3.67 -1.92
CA LYS A 483 -2.28 -4.64 -0.82
C LYS A 483 -3.10 -4.12 0.37
N VAL A 484 -3.33 -5.01 1.34
CA VAL A 484 -3.83 -4.59 2.65
C VAL A 484 -2.64 -4.15 3.48
N TYR A 485 -2.76 -3.01 4.15
CA TYR A 485 -1.69 -2.46 4.98
C TYR A 485 -2.16 -2.37 6.42
N GLY A 486 -1.24 -2.48 7.37
CA GLY A 486 -1.54 -2.17 8.76
C GLY A 486 -0.34 -2.25 9.66
N GLY A 487 -0.56 -1.98 10.93
CA GLY A 487 0.48 -1.98 11.95
C GLY A 487 -0.06 -1.73 13.35
N LEU A 488 0.85 -1.58 14.29
CA LEU A 488 0.57 -1.29 15.70
C LEU A 488 0.99 0.13 16.04
N ILE A 489 0.28 0.76 16.97
CA ILE A 489 0.71 1.98 17.64
C ILE A 489 1.06 1.61 19.07
N TYR A 490 2.29 1.94 19.46
CA TYR A 490 2.79 1.75 20.80
C TYR A 490 2.76 3.06 21.59
N GLN A 491 2.52 2.95 22.90
CA GLN A 491 2.82 3.98 23.88
C GLN A 491 4.09 3.59 24.64
N ARG A 492 5.04 4.53 24.71
CA ARG A 492 6.32 4.39 25.42
C ARG A 492 6.17 4.80 26.89
N LEU A 493 7.15 4.43 27.71
CA LEU A 493 7.21 4.80 29.14
C LEU A 493 7.19 6.32 29.39
N ASP A 494 7.65 7.13 28.43
CA ASP A 494 7.63 8.60 28.48
C ASP A 494 6.31 9.21 27.96
N ASN A 495 5.28 8.38 27.76
CA ASN A 495 3.98 8.75 27.20
C ASN A 495 4.06 9.33 25.78
N ARG A 496 5.09 8.97 25.00
CA ARG A 496 5.14 9.22 23.56
C ARG A 496 4.57 8.03 22.79
N PHE A 497 4.03 8.32 21.61
CA PHE A 497 3.43 7.31 20.74
C PHE A 497 4.29 7.08 19.50
N VAL A 498 4.46 5.82 19.10
CA VAL A 498 5.18 5.43 17.89
C VAL A 498 4.37 4.40 17.12
N ALA A 499 4.19 4.62 15.82
CA ALA A 499 3.58 3.62 14.94
C ALA A 499 4.67 2.69 14.39
N THR A 500 4.38 1.40 14.21
CA THR A 500 5.20 0.57 13.31
C THR A 500 5.11 1.12 11.90
N GLU A 501 6.14 0.92 11.08
CA GLU A 501 6.00 1.16 9.64
C GLU A 501 4.94 0.21 9.04
N PRO A 502 4.16 0.66 8.03
CA PRO A 502 3.06 -0.14 7.49
C PRO A 502 3.52 -1.47 6.91
N LEU A 503 3.00 -2.56 7.46
CA LEU A 503 3.21 -3.92 6.96
C LEU A 503 2.20 -4.23 5.85
N ALA A 504 2.68 -4.65 4.70
CA ALA A 504 1.85 -5.12 3.61
C ALA A 504 1.46 -6.60 3.80
N CYS A 505 0.18 -6.89 3.74
CA CYS A 505 -0.41 -8.21 3.80
C CYS A 505 -1.17 -8.52 2.50
N HIS A 506 -1.17 -9.79 2.11
CA HIS A 506 -1.87 -10.26 0.90
C HIS A 506 -3.31 -10.71 1.19
N ASN A 507 -3.66 -10.87 2.47
CA ASN A 507 -4.98 -11.26 2.94
C ASN A 507 -6.01 -10.16 2.70
N GLU A 508 -7.29 -10.51 2.76
CA GLU A 508 -8.40 -9.56 2.57
C GLU A 508 -8.50 -8.52 3.70
N THR A 509 -8.17 -8.90 4.92
CA THR A 509 -8.12 -8.02 6.10
C THR A 509 -6.77 -8.13 6.78
N PHE A 510 -6.40 -7.09 7.53
CA PHE A 510 -5.14 -7.07 8.24
C PHE A 510 -5.19 -7.94 9.51
N ASP A 511 -4.25 -8.87 9.65
CA ASP A 511 -4.03 -9.62 10.90
C ASP A 511 -2.96 -8.91 11.75
N PRO A 512 -3.31 -8.31 12.90
CA PRO A 512 -2.33 -7.60 13.71
C PRO A 512 -1.28 -8.52 14.34
N THR A 513 -1.52 -9.84 14.41
CA THR A 513 -0.52 -10.82 14.86
C THR A 513 0.62 -11.01 13.86
N CYS A 514 0.47 -10.57 12.61
CA CYS A 514 1.57 -10.53 11.66
C CYS A 514 2.64 -9.50 12.06
N VAL A 515 2.29 -8.44 12.80
CA VAL A 515 3.26 -7.41 13.21
C VAL A 515 4.21 -7.98 14.26
N ILE A 516 3.64 -8.53 15.34
CA ILE A 516 4.33 -9.27 16.39
C ILE A 516 3.52 -10.53 16.69
N PRO A 517 3.99 -11.71 16.25
CA PRO A 517 3.37 -12.96 16.63
C PRO A 517 3.34 -13.13 18.15
N PRO A 518 2.26 -13.64 18.75
CA PRO A 518 2.18 -14.00 20.17
C PRO A 518 3.41 -14.77 20.70
N GLU A 519 3.96 -15.68 19.91
CA GLU A 519 5.15 -16.47 20.26
C GLU A 519 6.44 -15.62 20.34
N LEU A 520 6.42 -14.43 19.74
CA LEU A 520 7.51 -13.45 19.70
C LEU A 520 7.16 -12.17 20.45
N ILE A 521 6.16 -12.18 21.33
CA ILE A 521 5.74 -11.00 22.11
C ILE A 521 6.91 -10.40 22.93
N ALA A 522 7.89 -11.23 23.32
CA ALA A 522 9.11 -10.80 24.00
C ALA A 522 10.02 -9.88 23.14
N LEU A 523 9.83 -9.85 21.82
CA LEU A 523 10.51 -8.95 20.89
C LEU A 523 9.78 -7.60 20.73
N THR A 524 8.69 -7.37 21.46
CA THR A 524 8.06 -6.04 21.55
C THR A 524 9.10 -5.02 21.98
N PRO A 525 9.15 -3.81 21.36
CA PRO A 525 10.10 -2.78 21.75
C PRO A 525 10.08 -2.55 23.27
N HIS A 526 11.27 -2.47 23.88
CA HIS A 526 11.39 -2.35 25.33
C HIS A 526 10.64 -1.11 25.85
N GLY A 527 9.87 -1.27 26.92
CA GLY A 527 9.11 -0.17 27.52
C GLY A 527 7.95 0.35 26.67
N CYS A 528 7.46 -0.44 25.71
CA CYS A 528 6.32 -0.09 24.86
C CYS A 528 5.11 -0.98 25.16
N SER A 529 3.92 -0.39 25.22
CA SER A 529 2.62 -1.09 25.27
C SER A 529 1.83 -0.83 24.00
N VAL A 530 1.09 -1.82 23.50
CA VAL A 530 0.19 -1.62 22.35
C VAL A 530 -1.01 -0.80 22.81
N VAL A 531 -1.34 0.27 22.09
CA VAL A 531 -2.51 1.11 22.39
C VAL A 531 -3.50 1.20 21.23
N ALA A 532 -3.07 0.85 20.01
CA ALA A 532 -3.97 0.78 18.88
C ALA A 532 -3.45 -0.12 17.75
N VAL A 533 -4.36 -0.51 16.86
CA VAL A 533 -4.06 -1.12 15.56
C VAL A 533 -4.55 -0.16 14.49
N TYR A 534 -3.73 0.10 13.47
CA TYR A 534 -4.16 0.80 12.27
C TYR A 534 -4.15 -0.17 11.09
N HIS A 535 -5.13 -0.06 10.18
CA HIS A 535 -5.18 -0.90 9.00
C HIS A 535 -6.01 -0.32 7.85
N THR A 536 -5.84 -0.93 6.68
CA THR A 536 -6.77 -0.89 5.55
C THR A 536 -7.46 -2.26 5.43
N HIS A 537 -8.38 -2.41 4.49
CA HIS A 537 -8.87 -3.71 4.04
C HIS A 537 -8.98 -3.74 2.52
N ARG A 538 -9.16 -4.92 1.95
CA ARG A 538 -9.46 -5.05 0.52
C ARG A 538 -10.93 -4.70 0.29
N VAL A 539 -11.16 -3.71 -0.56
CA VAL A 539 -12.50 -3.34 -1.01
C VAL A 539 -12.92 -4.26 -2.15
N HIS A 540 -14.06 -4.94 -2.00
CA HIS A 540 -14.67 -5.69 -3.08
C HIS A 540 -15.64 -4.77 -3.85
N PRO A 541 -15.52 -4.67 -5.19
CA PRO A 541 -16.30 -3.73 -6.00
C PRO A 541 -17.74 -4.23 -6.27
N LEU A 542 -18.38 -4.82 -5.28
CA LEU A 542 -19.74 -5.34 -5.44
C LEU A 542 -20.74 -4.19 -5.40
N GLN A 543 -21.12 -3.67 -6.58
CA GLN A 543 -22.13 -2.64 -6.69
C GLN A 543 -23.52 -3.25 -6.50
N LEU A 544 -23.99 -3.22 -5.24
CA LEU A 544 -25.33 -3.66 -4.88
C LEU A 544 -26.39 -2.62 -5.28
N TRP A 545 -27.67 -2.94 -5.04
CA TRP A 545 -28.84 -2.11 -5.37
C TRP A 545 -28.94 -0.77 -4.58
N ARG A 546 -27.90 0.06 -4.58
CA ARG A 546 -27.75 1.25 -3.72
C ARG A 546 -27.39 2.50 -4.52
N THR A 547 -27.56 3.68 -3.91
CA THR A 547 -27.07 4.94 -4.48
C THR A 547 -25.54 4.97 -4.46
N ALA A 548 -24.93 5.79 -5.33
CA ALA A 548 -23.47 5.94 -5.39
C ALA A 548 -22.85 6.33 -4.03
N ALA A 549 -23.52 7.20 -3.26
CA ALA A 549 -23.04 7.61 -1.94
C ALA A 549 -23.07 6.48 -0.90
N GLU A 550 -24.12 5.66 -0.88
CA GLU A 550 -24.20 4.51 0.03
C GLU A 550 -23.18 3.43 -0.35
N GLU A 551 -22.95 3.22 -1.64
CA GLU A 551 -21.93 2.28 -2.11
C GLU A 551 -20.51 2.76 -1.73
N GLN A 552 -20.20 4.04 -1.91
CA GLN A 552 -18.93 4.60 -1.44
C GLN A 552 -18.78 4.52 0.08
N LEU A 553 -19.86 4.68 0.86
CA LEU A 553 -19.81 4.47 2.31
C LEU A 553 -19.49 3.02 2.67
N PHE A 554 -20.10 2.05 1.98
CA PHE A 554 -19.80 0.63 2.21
C PHE A 554 -18.31 0.32 2.01
N GLN A 555 -17.69 0.94 0.99
CA GLN A 555 -16.28 0.79 0.66
C GLN A 555 -15.31 1.56 1.59
N THR A 556 -15.83 2.44 2.45
CA THR A 556 -15.03 3.35 3.28
C THR A 556 -15.39 3.31 4.77
N MET A 557 -16.21 2.34 5.18
CA MET A 557 -16.56 2.08 6.59
C MET A 557 -15.80 0.87 7.13
N LEU A 558 -15.64 0.79 8.46
CA LEU A 558 -15.24 -0.44 9.13
C LEU A 558 -16.30 -1.52 8.89
N GLU A 559 -15.91 -2.71 8.41
CA GLU A 559 -16.88 -3.78 8.21
C GLU A 559 -17.36 -4.37 9.56
N PRO A 560 -18.59 -4.92 9.64
CA PRO A 560 -19.14 -5.49 10.87
C PRO A 560 -18.23 -6.50 11.59
N HIS A 561 -17.55 -7.35 10.82
CA HIS A 561 -16.67 -8.37 11.38
C HIS A 561 -15.34 -7.79 11.90
N GLU A 562 -14.84 -6.71 11.29
CA GLU A 562 -13.68 -5.95 11.77
C GLU A 562 -14.01 -5.18 13.05
N LEU A 563 -15.21 -4.58 13.11
CA LEU A 563 -15.73 -3.95 14.32
C LEU A 563 -15.88 -4.96 15.46
N ASN A 564 -16.36 -6.18 15.17
CA ASN A 564 -16.43 -7.24 16.17
C ASN A 564 -15.04 -7.63 16.70
N ALA A 565 -14.04 -7.70 15.84
CA ALA A 565 -12.65 -7.92 16.25
C ALA A 565 -12.12 -6.76 17.11
N ALA A 566 -12.43 -5.50 16.74
CA ALA A 566 -12.09 -4.31 17.52
C ALA A 566 -12.61 -4.38 18.96
N ILE A 567 -13.88 -4.75 19.13
CA ILE A 567 -14.53 -4.87 20.44
C ILE A 567 -13.97 -6.06 21.23
N ARG A 568 -13.65 -7.18 20.58
CA ARG A 568 -13.09 -8.36 21.26
C ARG A 568 -11.68 -8.11 21.77
N ASP A 569 -10.86 -7.43 20.98
CA ASP A 569 -9.43 -7.27 21.23
C ASP A 569 -9.12 -6.01 22.06
N TRP A 570 -10.14 -5.37 22.66
CA TRP A 570 -10.04 -4.06 23.32
C TRP A 570 -9.01 -4.00 24.46
N GLU A 571 -8.82 -5.10 25.20
CA GLU A 571 -7.85 -5.18 26.31
C GLU A 571 -6.40 -5.04 25.83
N TRP A 572 -6.10 -5.58 24.64
CA TRP A 572 -4.76 -5.55 24.07
C TRP A 572 -4.54 -4.36 23.13
N ALA A 573 -5.58 -3.94 22.40
CA ALA A 573 -5.54 -2.79 21.51
C ALA A 573 -6.81 -1.93 21.69
N PRO A 574 -6.80 -0.97 22.62
CA PRO A 574 -7.96 -0.14 22.99
C PRO A 574 -8.56 0.71 21.88
N SER A 575 -7.86 0.93 20.77
CA SER A 575 -8.37 1.72 19.64
C SER A 575 -8.05 1.08 18.30
N ARG A 576 -8.95 1.28 17.33
CA ARG A 576 -8.75 0.86 15.94
C ARG A 576 -8.81 2.05 15.01
N TYR A 577 -7.76 2.21 14.22
CA TYR A 577 -7.70 3.21 13.16
C TYR A 577 -7.91 2.54 11.80
N PHE A 578 -8.84 3.05 11.01
CA PHE A 578 -9.14 2.54 9.68
C PHE A 578 -8.84 3.61 8.64
N SER A 579 -7.88 3.32 7.77
CA SER A 579 -7.50 4.17 6.65
C SER A 579 -8.30 3.77 5.41
N ALA A 580 -9.34 4.55 5.10
CA ALA A 580 -10.23 4.30 3.98
C ALA A 580 -9.62 4.73 2.64
N ARG A 581 -10.14 4.14 1.55
CA ARG A 581 -9.66 4.37 0.17
C ARG A 581 -9.84 5.82 -0.30
N ASP A 582 -10.87 6.51 0.19
CA ASP A 582 -11.14 7.91 -0.14
C ASP A 582 -10.21 8.90 0.58
N GLY A 583 -9.30 8.41 1.43
CA GLY A 583 -8.39 9.23 2.24
C GLY A 583 -8.96 9.60 3.62
N THR A 584 -10.09 9.04 4.03
CA THR A 584 -10.59 9.20 5.40
C THR A 584 -9.78 8.35 6.37
N LEU A 585 -9.47 8.88 7.55
CA LEU A 585 -8.96 8.11 8.69
C LEU A 585 -10.03 8.09 9.77
N LEU A 586 -10.59 6.91 10.04
CA LEU A 586 -11.55 6.69 11.10
C LEU A 586 -10.85 6.14 12.34
N LYS A 587 -11.36 6.47 13.53
CA LYS A 587 -10.96 5.90 14.81
C LYS A 587 -12.21 5.33 15.49
N TYR A 588 -12.11 4.09 15.93
CA TYR A 588 -13.10 3.45 16.79
C TYR A 588 -12.46 3.09 18.13
N THR A 589 -13.10 3.52 19.23
CA THR A 589 -12.72 3.16 20.59
C THR A 589 -13.91 2.45 21.26
N PRO A 590 -13.75 1.17 21.66
CA PRO A 590 -14.79 0.46 22.40
C PRO A 590 -15.15 1.20 23.69
N SER A 591 -16.45 1.21 24.03
CA SER A 591 -17.02 1.99 25.13
C SER A 591 -17.50 1.14 26.31
N ASP A 592 -17.60 -0.18 26.10
CA ASP A 592 -18.22 -1.16 26.99
C ASP A 592 -19.69 -0.83 27.35
N SER A 593 -20.39 -0.14 26.43
CA SER A 593 -21.78 0.26 26.65
C SER A 593 -22.76 -0.90 26.42
N VAL A 594 -23.96 -0.81 27.03
CA VAL A 594 -25.04 -1.78 26.79
C VAL A 594 -25.43 -1.85 25.31
N SER A 595 -25.45 -0.70 24.63
CA SER A 595 -25.72 -0.60 23.20
C SER A 595 -24.64 -1.28 22.37
N GLU A 596 -23.37 -1.19 22.78
CA GLU A 596 -22.25 -1.88 22.16
C GLU A 596 -22.36 -3.40 22.28
N HIS A 597 -22.75 -3.92 23.46
CA HIS A 597 -22.99 -5.35 23.63
C HIS A 597 -24.14 -5.87 22.76
N LEU A 598 -25.21 -5.09 22.60
CA LEU A 598 -26.33 -5.44 21.72
C LEU A 598 -25.90 -5.43 20.24
N LEU A 599 -25.14 -4.41 19.83
CA LEU A 599 -24.56 -4.34 18.48
C LEU A 599 -23.63 -5.53 18.23
N ARG A 600 -22.75 -5.86 19.19
CA ARG A 600 -21.80 -6.98 19.11
C ARG A 600 -22.50 -8.30 18.78
N LYS A 601 -23.65 -8.58 19.41
CA LYS A 601 -24.45 -9.80 19.12
C LYS A 601 -24.93 -9.87 17.66
N GLN A 602 -25.17 -8.75 17.01
CA GLN A 602 -25.66 -8.70 15.62
C GLN A 602 -24.52 -8.76 14.59
N ILE A 603 -23.31 -8.34 14.96
CA ILE A 603 -22.11 -8.35 14.10
C ILE A 603 -21.21 -9.56 14.33
N ALA A 604 -21.46 -10.35 15.38
CA ALA A 604 -20.75 -11.60 15.64
C ALA A 604 -21.06 -12.66 14.57
N ALA A 605 -20.10 -13.57 14.36
CA ALA A 605 -20.25 -14.71 13.47
C ALA A 605 -21.38 -15.64 13.93
N PRO A 606 -22.01 -16.41 13.02
CA PRO A 606 -22.97 -17.46 13.40
C PRO A 606 -22.35 -18.46 14.38
N VAL A 607 -23.12 -18.88 15.39
CA VAL A 607 -22.64 -19.81 16.44
C VAL A 607 -22.25 -21.17 15.87
N GLU A 608 -23.00 -21.66 14.88
CA GLU A 608 -22.75 -22.97 14.23
C GLU A 608 -21.56 -22.93 13.26
N HIS A 609 -21.19 -21.75 12.78
CA HIS A 609 -20.12 -21.54 11.78
C HIS A 609 -19.27 -20.31 12.15
N PRO A 610 -18.50 -20.37 13.25
CA PRO A 610 -17.71 -19.24 13.75
C PRO A 610 -16.61 -18.77 12.79
N GLU A 611 -16.18 -19.62 11.87
CA GLU A 611 -15.26 -19.29 10.78
C GLU A 611 -15.89 -18.36 9.74
N GLN A 612 -17.22 -18.32 9.62
CA GLN A 612 -17.93 -17.53 8.62
C GLN A 612 -18.27 -16.12 9.13
N VAL A 613 -17.23 -15.36 9.51
CA VAL A 613 -17.36 -14.06 10.21
C VAL A 613 -18.19 -13.01 9.45
N ARG A 614 -18.24 -13.10 8.12
CA ARG A 614 -19.01 -12.20 7.26
C ARG A 614 -20.48 -12.54 7.14
N LYS A 615 -20.93 -13.71 7.59
CA LYS A 615 -22.35 -14.11 7.57
C LYS A 615 -23.09 -13.69 8.85
N ASN A 616 -22.69 -12.57 9.45
CA ASN A 616 -23.39 -11.96 10.57
C ASN A 616 -24.67 -11.23 10.14
N ALA A 617 -25.59 -11.00 11.08
CA ALA A 617 -26.92 -10.46 10.79
C ALA A 617 -26.88 -9.09 10.11
N ILE A 618 -25.99 -8.18 10.56
CA ILE A 618 -25.86 -6.84 9.97
C ILE A 618 -25.34 -6.91 8.53
N ASN A 619 -24.28 -7.69 8.27
CA ASN A 619 -23.73 -7.79 6.93
C ASN A 619 -24.72 -8.44 5.96
N MET A 620 -25.46 -9.46 6.41
CA MET A 620 -26.55 -10.05 5.64
C MET A 620 -27.68 -9.06 5.35
N ALA A 621 -28.07 -8.24 6.32
CA ALA A 621 -29.08 -7.18 6.12
C ALA A 621 -28.60 -6.10 5.15
N MET A 622 -27.33 -5.69 5.21
CA MET A 622 -26.75 -4.76 4.24
C MET A 622 -26.72 -5.36 2.84
N ARG A 623 -26.32 -6.63 2.71
CA ARG A 623 -26.30 -7.35 1.42
C ARG A 623 -27.70 -7.47 0.79
N ALA A 624 -28.72 -7.74 1.59
CA ALA A 624 -30.12 -7.75 1.15
C ALA A 624 -30.72 -6.36 0.93
N ASN A 625 -29.92 -5.28 1.06
CA ASN A 625 -30.37 -3.88 1.01
C ASN A 625 -31.47 -3.53 2.03
N ALA A 626 -31.66 -4.37 3.06
CA ALA A 626 -32.60 -4.14 4.16
C ALA A 626 -32.03 -3.15 5.19
N LEU A 627 -30.71 -2.95 5.20
CA LEU A 627 -30.00 -1.97 6.02
C LEU A 627 -29.04 -1.16 5.14
N LYS A 628 -29.09 0.17 5.24
CA LYS A 628 -28.15 1.03 4.51
C LYS A 628 -26.82 1.16 5.25
N PRO A 629 -25.68 1.28 4.53
CA PRO A 629 -24.38 1.61 5.13
C PRO A 629 -24.43 2.84 6.05
N SER A 630 -25.09 3.93 5.63
CA SER A 630 -25.27 5.12 6.48
C SER A 630 -26.04 4.83 7.77
N GLU A 631 -27.00 3.91 7.74
CA GLU A 631 -27.77 3.50 8.92
C GLU A 631 -26.96 2.61 9.87
N TYR A 632 -26.12 1.72 9.33
CA TYR A 632 -25.14 0.97 10.11
C TYR A 632 -24.17 1.91 10.82
N ILE A 633 -23.58 2.90 10.12
CA ILE A 633 -22.67 3.89 10.72
C ILE A 633 -23.31 4.63 11.88
N ARG A 634 -24.59 5.05 11.74
CA ARG A 634 -25.34 5.68 12.86
C ARG A 634 -25.53 4.73 14.05
N ARG A 635 -25.69 3.42 13.83
CA ARG A 635 -25.77 2.43 14.91
C ARG A 635 -24.42 2.29 15.62
N VAL A 636 -23.32 2.25 14.88
CA VAL A 636 -21.96 2.23 15.45
C VAL A 636 -21.72 3.48 16.29
N ALA A 637 -22.01 4.66 15.75
CA ALA A 637 -21.86 5.94 16.44
C ALA A 637 -22.72 6.10 17.71
N ARG A 638 -23.86 5.39 17.80
CA ARG A 638 -24.69 5.33 19.02
C ARG A 638 -24.16 4.34 20.05
N ALA A 639 -23.47 3.30 19.58
CA ALA A 639 -23.05 2.17 20.40
C ALA A 639 -21.66 2.37 21.00
N GLY A 640 -20.73 3.00 20.29
CA GLY A 640 -19.36 3.27 20.73
C GLY A 640 -18.83 4.60 20.22
N ASP A 641 -17.54 4.87 20.49
CA ASP A 641 -16.89 6.11 20.11
C ASP A 641 -16.28 6.00 18.70
N LEU A 642 -17.01 6.52 17.71
CA LEU A 642 -16.55 6.60 16.32
C LEU A 642 -16.19 8.05 15.96
N GLN A 643 -14.96 8.26 15.48
CA GLN A 643 -14.43 9.58 15.14
C GLN A 643 -13.81 9.61 13.76
N VAL A 644 -13.98 10.73 13.06
CA VAL A 644 -13.19 11.11 11.88
C VAL A 644 -11.94 11.82 12.38
N VAL A 645 -10.77 11.22 12.13
CA VAL A 645 -9.45 11.80 12.44
C VAL A 645 -8.96 12.63 11.26
N VAL A 646 -9.05 12.09 10.04
CA VAL A 646 -8.80 12.79 8.77
C VAL A 646 -10.07 12.71 7.94
N GLY A 647 -10.57 13.86 7.48
CA GLY A 647 -11.85 13.96 6.79
C GLY A 647 -11.77 13.79 5.27
N SER A 648 -12.91 13.49 4.66
CA SER A 648 -13.11 13.47 3.20
C SER A 648 -14.39 14.20 2.82
N THR A 649 -14.66 14.35 1.52
CA THR A 649 -15.94 14.90 1.05
C THR A 649 -17.13 14.05 1.48
N LEU A 650 -16.94 12.73 1.60
CA LEU A 650 -18.00 11.78 1.95
C LEU A 650 -18.28 11.76 3.45
N TRP A 651 -17.22 11.70 4.27
CA TRP A 651 -17.29 11.58 5.73
C TRP A 651 -17.36 12.92 6.47
N GLY A 652 -17.08 14.04 5.79
CA GLY A 652 -17.06 15.37 6.39
C GLY A 652 -15.73 15.69 7.08
N THR A 653 -15.73 16.76 7.87
CA THR A 653 -14.54 17.25 8.60
C THR A 653 -14.20 16.36 9.80
N ALA A 654 -12.96 16.43 10.29
CA ALA A 654 -12.54 15.71 11.49
C ALA A 654 -13.41 16.06 12.71
N GLY A 655 -13.88 15.05 13.44
CA GLY A 655 -14.81 15.22 14.56
C GLY A 655 -15.47 13.91 15.00
N GLN A 656 -16.30 13.99 16.02
CA GLN A 656 -17.14 12.88 16.46
C GLN A 656 -18.17 12.54 15.38
N VAL A 657 -18.33 11.27 15.04
CA VAL A 657 -19.45 10.81 14.24
C VAL A 657 -20.65 10.64 15.17
N THR A 658 -21.72 11.34 14.88
CA THR A 658 -22.95 11.34 15.68
C THR A 658 -24.06 10.57 14.97
N SER A 659 -25.16 10.33 15.69
CA SER A 659 -26.24 9.50 15.17
C SER A 659 -27.13 10.13 14.10
N ASP A 660 -26.88 11.40 13.78
CA ASP A 660 -27.45 12.20 12.69
C ASP A 660 -26.53 12.27 11.46
N PHE A 661 -25.47 11.45 11.42
CA PHE A 661 -24.54 11.37 10.30
C PHE A 661 -25.26 11.26 8.93
N THR A 662 -24.80 12.05 7.97
CA THR A 662 -25.26 12.02 6.57
C THR A 662 -24.06 12.10 5.63
N PRO A 663 -23.99 11.24 4.59
CA PRO A 663 -22.90 11.30 3.61
C PRO A 663 -22.94 12.60 2.81
N ASN A 664 -21.76 13.11 2.45
CA ASN A 664 -21.61 14.38 1.70
C ASN A 664 -22.28 15.57 2.38
N ALA A 665 -22.39 15.55 3.71
CA ALA A 665 -22.89 16.67 4.48
C ALA A 665 -22.05 17.92 4.19
N ARG A 666 -22.71 19.03 3.90
CA ARG A 666 -22.03 20.31 3.73
C ARG A 666 -21.37 20.66 5.07
N PRO A 667 -20.10 21.12 5.09
CA PRO A 667 -19.46 21.54 6.33
C PRO A 667 -20.36 22.56 7.03
N ALA A 668 -20.83 22.24 8.23
CA ALA A 668 -21.58 23.21 9.02
C ALA A 668 -20.64 24.39 9.33
N PRO A 669 -21.12 25.64 9.32
CA PRO A 669 -20.34 26.75 9.88
C PRO A 669 -20.07 26.42 11.35
N SER A 670 -18.81 26.14 11.67
CA SER A 670 -18.39 25.53 12.93
C SER A 670 -18.93 26.31 14.14
N ALA A 671 -19.89 25.72 14.86
CA ALA A 671 -20.29 26.21 16.17
C ALA A 671 -19.29 25.68 17.21
N GLY A 672 -18.31 26.51 17.58
CA GLY A 672 -17.79 26.61 18.95
C GLY A 672 -16.85 25.52 19.52
N THR A 673 -16.76 24.30 18.98
CA THR A 673 -15.88 23.28 19.59
C THR A 673 -14.46 23.36 19.01
N ILE A 674 -13.60 24.17 19.63
CA ILE A 674 -12.16 24.26 19.29
C ILE A 674 -11.50 22.92 19.64
N ARG A 675 -11.12 22.13 18.62
CA ARG A 675 -10.35 20.89 18.78
C ARG A 675 -8.86 21.23 18.71
N GLN A 676 -8.04 20.61 19.56
CA GLN A 676 -6.58 20.79 19.50
C GLN A 676 -6.06 20.44 18.09
N PRO A 677 -5.19 21.27 17.49
CA PRO A 677 -4.62 21.02 16.18
C PRO A 677 -3.75 19.77 16.22
N ALA A 678 -3.71 19.05 15.09
CA ALA A 678 -2.74 17.99 14.89
C ALA A 678 -1.31 18.55 15.02
N LEU A 679 -0.43 17.73 15.58
CA LEU A 679 0.97 18.09 15.83
C LEU A 679 1.89 17.31 14.91
N CYS A 680 3.02 17.92 14.53
CA CYS A 680 4.10 17.20 13.86
C CYS A 680 4.77 16.19 14.83
N PRO A 681 5.68 15.33 14.33
CA PRO A 681 6.53 14.51 15.19
C PRO A 681 7.33 15.35 16.20
N VAL A 682 7.84 14.69 17.23
CA VAL A 682 8.74 15.31 18.22
C VAL A 682 10.12 15.55 17.60
N PHE A 683 10.69 16.73 17.83
CA PHE A 683 12.05 17.10 17.43
C PHE A 683 12.89 17.50 18.63
N SER A 684 14.21 17.31 18.52
CA SER A 684 15.19 17.81 19.51
C SER A 684 15.60 19.27 19.28
N GLN A 685 15.14 19.88 18.17
CA GLN A 685 15.37 21.28 17.83
C GLN A 685 14.10 21.95 17.30
N LEU A 686 13.92 23.20 17.72
CA LEU A 686 12.82 24.06 17.29
C LEU A 686 12.81 24.28 15.77
N GLN A 687 13.99 24.53 15.18
CA GLN A 687 14.12 24.80 13.75
C GLN A 687 13.74 23.59 12.88
N ASP A 688 14.03 22.37 13.33
CA ASP A 688 13.72 21.15 12.57
C ASP A 688 12.23 20.82 12.57
N ALA A 689 11.53 21.08 13.70
CA ALA A 689 10.07 21.02 13.73
C ALA A 689 9.46 21.96 12.68
N MET A 690 10.01 23.17 12.55
CA MET A 690 9.56 24.10 11.52
C MET A 690 9.92 23.65 10.09
N ARG A 691 11.13 23.10 9.86
CA ARG A 691 11.51 22.55 8.54
C ARG A 691 10.55 21.45 8.11
N TYR A 692 10.23 20.53 9.01
CA TYR A 692 9.30 19.43 8.75
C TYR A 692 7.90 19.95 8.38
N THR A 693 7.36 20.89 9.15
CA THR A 693 6.05 21.48 8.87
C THR A 693 6.05 22.28 7.57
N HIS A 694 7.10 23.05 7.30
CA HIS A 694 7.29 23.79 6.05
C HIS A 694 7.27 22.88 4.82
N GLU A 695 7.93 21.72 4.88
CA GLU A 695 7.99 20.78 3.75
C GLU A 695 6.67 20.12 3.40
N ARG A 696 5.75 20.03 4.36
CA ARG A 696 4.40 19.46 4.19
C ARG A 696 3.32 20.52 4.01
N MET A 697 3.70 21.80 4.02
CA MET A 697 2.78 22.90 3.93
C MET A 697 2.25 23.08 2.51
N VAL A 698 0.93 23.12 2.36
CA VAL A 698 0.29 23.41 1.07
C VAL A 698 -0.20 24.85 1.06
N HIS A 699 0.50 25.70 0.30
CA HIS A 699 0.18 27.12 0.16
C HIS A 699 -1.08 27.32 -0.70
N GLY A 700 -2.15 27.87 -0.08
CA GLY A 700 -3.44 28.13 -0.71
C GLY A 700 -3.68 29.61 -1.06
N GLU A 701 -4.95 30.00 -1.20
CA GLU A 701 -5.35 31.40 -1.47
C GLU A 701 -5.28 32.30 -0.23
N ALA A 702 -5.43 31.72 0.96
CA ALA A 702 -5.33 32.40 2.25
C ALA A 702 -3.97 32.16 2.91
N ALA A 703 -3.55 33.11 3.75
CA ALA A 703 -2.43 32.89 4.65
C ALA A 703 -2.77 31.82 5.69
N GLN A 704 -1.76 31.09 6.14
CA GLN A 704 -1.90 30.09 7.19
C GLN A 704 -0.97 30.45 8.35
N TYR A 705 -1.29 30.01 9.56
CA TYR A 705 -0.43 30.21 10.71
C TYR A 705 -0.45 29.00 11.63
N GLY A 706 0.51 28.97 12.54
CA GLY A 706 0.56 27.98 13.61
C GLY A 706 1.60 28.33 14.65
N LEU A 707 1.75 27.42 15.60
CA LEU A 707 2.59 27.61 16.79
C LEU A 707 3.60 26.48 16.90
N ILE A 708 4.73 26.81 17.50
CA ILE A 708 5.76 25.85 17.91
C ILE A 708 5.75 25.80 19.42
N LEU A 709 5.57 24.60 19.96
CA LEU A 709 5.58 24.31 21.38
C LEU A 709 6.91 23.64 21.73
N GLY A 710 7.40 23.86 22.95
CA GLY A 710 8.57 23.15 23.46
C GLY A 710 8.45 22.81 24.93
N ASN A 711 9.06 21.69 25.30
CA ASN A 711 9.18 21.25 26.69
C ASN A 711 10.58 21.62 27.21
N PRO A 712 10.69 22.56 28.16
CA PRO A 712 11.97 23.04 28.66
C PRO A 712 12.74 21.98 29.48
N HIS A 713 12.08 20.93 29.98
CA HIS A 713 12.73 19.88 30.76
C HIS A 713 13.38 18.83 29.86
N SER A 714 12.65 18.36 28.85
CA SER A 714 13.12 17.32 27.91
C SER A 714 13.82 17.88 26.67
N ASN A 715 13.79 19.20 26.44
CA ASN A 715 14.27 19.86 25.22
C ASN A 715 13.62 19.30 23.93
N GLU A 716 12.33 18.95 24.03
CA GLU A 716 11.52 18.46 22.91
C GLU A 716 10.68 19.59 22.31
N TYR A 717 10.51 19.58 20.98
CA TYR A 717 9.76 20.59 20.23
C TYR A 717 8.76 19.93 19.28
N VAL A 718 7.58 20.51 19.17
CA VAL A 718 6.53 20.13 18.20
C VAL A 718 5.90 21.37 17.60
N ALA A 719 5.43 21.28 16.36
CA ALA A 719 4.72 22.35 15.69
C ALA A 719 3.29 21.90 15.38
N THR A 720 2.33 22.82 15.46
CA THR A 720 0.96 22.58 15.00
C THR A 720 0.96 22.47 13.47
N LEU A 721 0.04 21.69 12.89
CA LEU A 721 -0.24 21.77 11.46
C LEU A 721 -0.85 23.14 11.09
N PRO A 722 -0.63 23.64 9.86
CA PRO A 722 -1.03 24.98 9.47
C PRO A 722 -2.56 25.10 9.37
N VAL A 723 -3.10 26.17 9.97
CA VAL A 723 -4.54 26.48 9.92
C VAL A 723 -4.76 27.71 9.03
N PRO A 724 -5.64 27.65 8.01
CA PRO A 724 -6.01 28.80 7.20
C PRO A 724 -7.00 29.68 7.97
N ASP A 725 -6.61 30.89 8.38
CA ASP A 725 -7.54 31.78 9.09
C ASP A 725 -7.08 33.24 9.24
N GLU A 726 -8.02 34.17 9.37
CA GLU A 726 -7.78 35.55 9.84
C GLU A 726 -8.92 35.98 10.79
N PRO A 727 -8.62 36.59 11.97
CA PRO A 727 -7.30 36.96 12.49
C PRO A 727 -6.56 35.80 13.19
N PHE A 728 -5.23 35.83 13.16
CA PHE A 728 -4.37 34.88 13.88
C PHE A 728 -4.55 35.03 15.40
N THR A 729 -5.07 34.00 16.07
CA THR A 729 -5.33 34.02 17.53
C THR A 729 -5.02 32.68 18.19
N LEU A 730 -4.67 32.71 19.49
CA LEU A 730 -4.40 31.51 20.29
C LEU A 730 -5.65 30.66 20.52
N ASN A 731 -6.79 31.30 20.80
CA ASN A 731 -8.06 30.63 21.13
C ASN A 731 -8.59 29.75 20.00
N ARG A 732 -8.16 29.95 18.74
CA ARG A 732 -8.55 29.07 17.62
C ARG A 732 -7.70 27.81 17.52
N LEU A 733 -6.49 27.83 18.08
CA LEU A 733 -5.61 26.66 18.10
C LEU A 733 -5.79 25.88 19.40
N PHE A 734 -5.82 26.55 20.55
CA PHE A 734 -5.95 25.86 21.83
C PHE A 734 -7.17 26.37 22.58
N PRO A 735 -8.07 25.48 23.06
CA PRO A 735 -9.18 25.89 23.91
C PRO A 735 -8.64 26.33 25.28
N LEU A 736 -9.34 27.29 25.92
CA LEU A 736 -9.08 27.71 27.29
C LEU A 736 -9.71 26.71 28.26
N ASP A 737 -8.99 26.37 29.32
CA ASP A 737 -9.54 25.67 30.48
C ASP A 737 -10.50 26.63 31.22
N GLY A 738 -11.76 26.21 31.36
CA GLY A 738 -12.81 27.02 31.97
C GLY A 738 -12.63 27.28 33.47
N LEU A 739 -11.76 26.53 34.16
CA LEU A 739 -11.50 26.70 35.60
C LEU A 739 -10.29 27.58 35.89
N GLU A 740 -9.23 27.48 35.08
CA GLU A 740 -7.95 28.16 35.34
C GLU A 740 -7.65 29.30 34.35
N GLY A 741 -8.43 29.43 33.26
CA GLY A 741 -8.19 30.44 32.24
C GLY A 741 -6.89 30.26 31.44
N GLN A 742 -6.25 29.09 31.54
CA GLN A 742 -5.03 28.72 30.82
C GLN A 742 -5.35 27.96 29.54
N PHE A 743 -4.45 28.01 28.55
CA PHE A 743 -4.59 27.21 27.33
C PHE A 743 -4.34 25.73 27.62
N ASN A 744 -5.21 24.85 27.10
CA ASN A 744 -5.04 23.41 27.20
C ASN A 744 -3.94 22.93 26.22
N LEU A 745 -2.69 23.00 26.66
CA LEU A 745 -1.50 22.54 25.95
C LEU A 745 -1.15 21.08 26.32
N PRO A 746 -0.39 20.38 25.47
CA PRO A 746 0.31 19.15 25.85
C PRO A 746 1.02 19.32 27.22
N PRO A 747 0.88 18.38 28.18
CA PRO A 747 1.46 18.53 29.52
C PRO A 747 2.97 18.78 29.46
N GLY A 748 3.41 19.83 30.16
CA GLY A 748 4.82 20.24 30.22
C GLY A 748 5.33 21.05 29.03
N PHE A 749 4.50 21.31 28.01
CA PHE A 749 4.85 22.17 26.89
C PHE A 749 4.45 23.63 27.13
N THR A 750 5.28 24.53 26.62
CA THR A 750 5.03 25.98 26.59
C THR A 750 5.15 26.51 25.17
N PHE A 751 4.61 27.69 24.89
CA PHE A 751 4.76 28.34 23.59
C PHE A 751 6.22 28.80 23.38
N GLN A 752 6.80 28.49 22.23
CA GLN A 752 8.20 28.82 21.89
C GLN A 752 8.33 29.69 20.63
N GLY A 753 7.43 29.52 19.67
CA GLY A 753 7.50 30.26 18.41
C GLY A 753 6.18 30.31 17.65
N VAL A 754 6.15 31.20 16.67
CA VAL A 754 5.03 31.38 15.74
C VAL A 754 5.55 31.16 14.34
N TYR A 755 4.73 30.61 13.45
CA TYR A 755 5.04 30.62 12.03
C TYR A 755 3.86 31.15 11.20
N VAL A 756 4.19 31.79 10.10
CA VAL A 756 3.25 32.35 9.13
C VAL A 756 3.60 31.84 7.74
N ALA A 757 2.60 31.38 7.02
CA ALA A 757 2.69 30.93 5.64
C ALA A 757 2.06 31.96 4.72
N ALA A 758 2.83 32.43 3.75
CA ALA A 758 2.30 33.34 2.73
C ALA A 758 1.26 32.63 1.84
N PRO A 759 0.20 33.32 1.37
CA PRO A 759 -0.66 32.77 0.33
C PRO A 759 0.10 32.62 -0.99
N LYS A 760 -0.38 31.75 -1.88
CA LYS A 760 0.23 31.46 -3.19
C LYS A 760 0.22 32.66 -4.13
N MET A 761 -0.87 33.43 -4.12
CA MET A 761 -0.94 34.73 -4.78
C MET A 761 -1.60 35.72 -3.82
N PRO A 762 -0.88 36.74 -3.34
CA PRO A 762 -1.51 37.81 -2.59
C PRO A 762 -2.55 38.51 -3.49
N PRO A 763 -3.80 38.76 -3.05
CA PRO A 763 -4.89 39.30 -3.87
C PRO A 763 -4.60 40.65 -4.54
N GLN A 764 -3.55 41.36 -4.10
CA GLN A 764 -3.34 42.77 -4.40
C GLN A 764 -2.31 43.06 -5.52
N VAL A 765 -1.92 42.08 -6.36
CA VAL A 765 -0.63 42.13 -7.11
C VAL A 765 -0.74 42.31 -8.63
N GLU A 766 -1.92 42.43 -9.24
CA GLU A 766 -2.02 42.50 -10.71
C GLU A 766 -1.31 43.71 -11.37
N ALA A 767 -0.92 44.75 -10.62
CA ALA A 767 -0.35 45.99 -11.15
C ALA A 767 1.13 46.31 -10.78
N MET A 768 1.91 45.40 -10.16
CA MET A 768 3.27 45.70 -9.67
C MET A 768 4.43 45.18 -10.57
N ASN A 769 5.38 46.06 -10.91
CA ASN A 769 6.55 45.78 -11.79
C ASN A 769 7.62 44.82 -11.21
N THR A 770 7.57 44.45 -9.91
CA THR A 770 8.48 43.48 -9.27
C THR A 770 7.72 42.36 -8.56
N ARG A 771 6.74 41.80 -9.27
CA ARG A 771 5.81 40.74 -8.83
C ARG A 771 6.48 39.58 -8.06
N ARG A 772 7.58 39.02 -8.57
CA ARG A 772 8.23 37.84 -7.99
C ARG A 772 8.81 38.03 -6.58
N ILE A 773 9.32 39.22 -6.25
CA ILE A 773 9.92 39.48 -4.91
C ILE A 773 8.81 39.55 -3.85
N TYR A 774 7.67 40.14 -4.19
CA TYR A 774 6.53 40.23 -3.29
C TYR A 774 5.81 38.88 -3.14
N GLU A 775 5.69 38.10 -4.23
CA GLU A 775 5.15 36.72 -4.17
C GLU A 775 6.01 35.78 -3.31
N GLY A 776 7.33 35.96 -3.33
CA GLY A 776 8.29 35.18 -2.54
C GLY A 776 8.54 35.69 -1.11
N PHE A 777 7.66 36.54 -0.57
CA PHE A 777 7.76 37.05 0.80
C PHE A 777 6.38 37.27 1.45
N VAL A 778 6.35 37.45 2.78
CA VAL A 778 5.10 37.61 3.55
C VAL A 778 4.60 39.06 3.50
N SER A 779 3.28 39.24 3.36
CA SER A 779 2.67 40.58 3.29
C SER A 779 2.89 41.38 4.59
N PRO A 780 2.91 42.72 4.54
CA PRO A 780 3.03 43.54 5.75
C PRO A 780 1.93 43.27 6.79
N VAL A 781 0.72 42.91 6.35
CA VAL A 781 -0.42 42.62 7.23
C VAL A 781 -0.24 41.29 7.95
N HIS A 782 0.12 40.24 7.21
CA HIS A 782 0.38 38.91 7.80
C HIS A 782 1.59 38.93 8.72
N MET A 783 2.62 39.71 8.38
CA MET A 783 3.79 39.93 9.23
C MET A 783 3.41 40.63 10.55
N ALA A 784 2.55 41.67 10.49
CA ALA A 784 2.04 42.34 11.68
C ALA A 784 1.22 41.39 12.57
N GLN A 785 0.34 40.58 11.97
CA GLN A 785 -0.45 39.58 12.71
C GLN A 785 0.45 38.52 13.39
N GLY A 786 1.49 38.05 12.69
CA GLY A 786 2.47 37.13 13.27
C GLY A 786 3.23 37.72 14.46
N LEU A 787 3.59 39.01 14.39
CA LEU A 787 4.23 39.72 15.50
C LEU A 787 3.29 39.95 16.68
N ILE A 788 2.03 40.29 16.43
CA ILE A 788 1.00 40.41 17.49
C ILE A 788 0.85 39.06 18.21
N LEU A 789 0.72 37.96 17.45
CA LEU A 789 0.62 36.63 18.04
C LEU A 789 1.89 36.25 18.82
N SER A 790 3.07 36.64 18.32
CA SER A 790 4.35 36.46 19.00
C SER A 790 4.41 37.21 20.34
N ASP A 791 3.81 38.41 20.42
CA ASP A 791 3.70 39.15 21.68
C ASP A 791 2.69 38.51 22.63
N SER A 792 1.55 38.02 22.13
CA SER A 792 0.56 37.31 22.95
C SER A 792 1.13 36.07 23.64
N ILE A 793 1.99 35.29 22.97
CA ILE A 793 2.61 34.12 23.61
C ILE A 793 3.67 34.49 24.65
N LYS A 794 4.32 35.67 24.54
CA LYS A 794 5.26 36.15 25.56
C LYS A 794 4.54 36.46 26.87
N GLU A 795 3.34 37.04 26.79
CA GLU A 795 2.52 37.39 27.96
C GLU A 795 2.04 36.14 28.73
N GLN A 796 1.84 35.02 28.05
CA GLN A 796 1.40 33.75 28.67
C GLN A 796 2.52 33.03 29.42
N ASN A 797 3.78 33.22 29.01
CA ASN A 797 4.94 32.60 29.66
C ASN A 797 5.47 33.52 30.78
N ALA A 798 4.85 33.47 31.97
CA ALA A 798 5.21 34.30 33.14
C ALA A 798 6.68 34.18 33.61
N VAL A 799 7.42 33.18 33.11
CA VAL A 799 8.87 33.01 33.27
C VAL A 799 9.53 33.24 31.91
N VAL A 800 10.02 34.46 31.68
CA VAL A 800 10.56 34.99 30.42
C VAL A 800 11.42 33.99 29.63
N PRO A 801 11.00 33.55 28.43
CA PRO A 801 11.93 33.24 27.36
C PRO A 801 12.28 34.56 26.66
N ALA A 802 13.57 34.89 26.64
CA ALA A 802 14.09 35.97 25.81
C ALA A 802 13.79 35.65 24.34
N THR A 803 12.92 36.45 23.72
CA THR A 803 12.56 36.46 22.28
C THR A 803 11.90 35.19 21.70
N ALA A 804 10.57 35.19 21.62
CA ALA A 804 9.82 34.25 20.76
C ALA A 804 10.22 34.42 19.28
N VAL A 805 10.41 33.30 18.57
CA VAL A 805 10.88 33.29 17.18
C VAL A 805 9.69 33.30 16.21
N LEU A 806 9.77 34.13 15.15
CA LEU A 806 8.81 34.13 14.05
C LEU A 806 9.43 33.45 12.82
N TYR A 807 8.79 32.40 12.32
CA TYR A 807 9.18 31.74 11.06
C TYR A 807 8.25 32.15 9.93
N LEU A 808 8.82 32.34 8.73
CA LEU A 808 8.10 32.77 7.54
C LEU A 808 8.29 31.70 6.46
N SER A 809 7.20 31.00 6.14
CA SER A 809 7.12 30.07 5.01
C SER A 809 6.68 30.82 3.76
N THR A 810 7.56 30.90 2.78
CA THR A 810 7.29 31.59 1.51
C THR A 810 6.66 30.63 0.50
N SER A 811 5.78 31.15 -0.37
CA SER A 811 5.03 30.34 -1.33
C SER A 811 5.91 29.70 -2.42
N ASP A 812 7.10 30.25 -2.64
CA ASP A 812 8.13 29.79 -3.57
C ASP A 812 9.17 28.86 -2.91
N GLY A 813 8.92 28.42 -1.66
CA GLY A 813 9.62 27.30 -1.02
C GLY A 813 10.86 27.67 -0.19
N ALA A 814 11.11 28.94 0.09
CA ALA A 814 12.09 29.35 1.10
C ALA A 814 11.49 29.37 2.51
N LEU A 815 12.33 29.07 3.51
CA LEU A 815 12.01 29.18 4.93
C LEU A 815 12.90 30.23 5.56
N LEU A 816 12.30 31.24 6.17
CA LEU A 816 12.99 32.35 6.82
C LEU A 816 12.70 32.36 8.31
N ARG A 817 13.64 32.90 9.08
CA ARG A 817 13.53 33.13 10.52
C ARG A 817 13.68 34.62 10.80
N TYR A 818 12.79 35.17 11.60
CA TYR A 818 12.82 36.56 12.01
C TYR A 818 12.83 36.65 13.54
N LEU A 819 13.87 37.29 14.08
CA LEU A 819 13.92 37.73 15.47
C LEU A 819 13.72 39.22 15.51
N ASP A 820 12.69 39.66 16.22
CA ASP A 820 12.43 41.08 16.34
C ASP A 820 13.27 41.75 17.43
N ARG A 821 13.65 43.01 17.22
CA ARG A 821 14.40 43.81 18.23
C ARG A 821 13.48 44.55 19.20
N SER A 822 12.31 45.00 18.75
CA SER A 822 11.30 45.71 19.55
C SER A 822 9.95 45.71 18.83
N SER A 823 9.10 44.74 19.16
CA SER A 823 7.86 44.48 18.42
C SER A 823 6.86 45.60 18.65
N ALA A 824 6.80 46.09 19.89
CA ALA A 824 6.07 47.28 20.28
C ALA A 824 6.43 48.52 19.43
N THR A 825 7.72 48.74 19.12
CA THR A 825 8.15 49.86 18.27
C THR A 825 7.70 49.63 16.83
N GLN A 826 7.89 48.42 16.30
CA GLN A 826 7.53 48.11 14.92
C GLN A 826 6.02 48.16 14.65
N LEU A 827 5.20 47.76 15.64
CA LEU A 827 3.74 47.77 15.56
C LEU A 827 3.12 49.14 15.83
N SER A 828 3.78 50.02 16.60
CA SER A 828 3.27 51.37 16.90
C SER A 828 3.68 52.42 15.86
N THR A 829 4.98 52.49 15.53
CA THR A 829 5.57 53.59 14.73
C THR A 829 6.50 53.11 13.61
N GLY A 830 6.79 51.81 13.53
CA GLY A 830 7.70 51.23 12.54
C GLY A 830 7.02 50.67 11.30
N VAL A 831 7.62 49.62 10.71
CA VAL A 831 7.22 49.05 9.41
C VAL A 831 5.81 48.43 9.45
N PHE A 832 5.31 48.07 10.63
CA PHE A 832 4.05 47.37 10.81
C PHE A 832 2.97 48.21 11.50
N GLN A 833 3.13 49.54 11.52
CA GLN A 833 2.12 50.46 12.07
C GLN A 833 0.74 50.31 11.41
N ASN A 834 -0.32 50.49 12.21
CA ASN A 834 -1.71 50.24 11.81
C ASN A 834 -1.92 48.81 11.27
N GLY A 835 -1.33 47.81 11.93
CA GLY A 835 -1.45 46.40 11.53
C GLY A 835 -0.84 46.09 10.17
N GLY A 836 0.20 46.84 9.76
CA GLY A 836 0.86 46.69 8.45
C GLY A 836 0.12 47.35 7.27
N GLN A 837 -1.10 47.87 7.47
CA GLN A 837 -1.92 48.44 6.39
C GLN A 837 -1.26 49.66 5.74
N THR A 838 -0.53 50.47 6.51
CA THR A 838 0.16 51.65 5.98
C THR A 838 1.22 51.28 4.96
N THR A 839 2.03 50.25 5.27
CA THR A 839 3.09 49.74 4.40
C THR A 839 2.50 49.03 3.19
N LEU A 840 1.41 48.27 3.37
CA LEU A 840 0.67 47.68 2.25
C LEU A 840 0.17 48.77 1.28
N ASN A 841 -0.43 49.85 1.78
CA ASN A 841 -0.87 50.97 0.95
C ASN A 841 0.29 51.64 0.21
N GLN A 842 1.47 51.76 0.82
CA GLN A 842 2.67 52.29 0.15
C GLN A 842 3.16 51.38 -0.98
N LEU A 843 3.10 50.06 -0.81
CA LEU A 843 3.41 49.08 -1.87
C LEU A 843 2.39 49.16 -3.02
N MET A 844 1.09 49.24 -2.67
CA MET A 844 -0.01 49.35 -3.64
C MET A 844 0.04 50.63 -4.47
N THR A 845 0.47 51.73 -3.86
CA THR A 845 0.62 53.03 -4.53
C THR A 845 1.99 53.24 -5.17
N LEU A 846 2.83 52.19 -5.20
CA LEU A 846 4.21 52.21 -5.73
C LEU A 846 5.13 53.25 -5.07
N LYS A 847 4.76 53.75 -3.87
CA LYS A 847 5.59 54.65 -3.05
C LYS A 847 6.73 53.90 -2.33
N LEU A 848 6.60 52.58 -2.22
CA LEU A 848 7.60 51.67 -1.68
C LEU A 848 7.74 50.50 -2.65
N THR A 849 8.97 50.06 -2.91
CA THR A 849 9.20 48.84 -3.70
C THR A 849 9.20 47.60 -2.79
N PRO A 850 8.81 46.41 -3.29
CA PRO A 850 8.94 45.15 -2.55
C PRO A 850 10.37 44.87 -2.05
N LEU A 851 11.39 45.26 -2.81
CA LEU A 851 12.79 45.14 -2.39
C LEU A 851 13.11 46.02 -1.17
N ASP A 852 12.67 47.27 -1.20
CA ASP A 852 12.85 48.20 -0.09
C ASP A 852 12.08 47.75 1.15
N TYR A 853 10.90 47.14 0.97
CA TYR A 853 10.16 46.52 2.05
C TYR A 853 10.98 45.40 2.73
N VAL A 854 11.49 44.42 1.98
CA VAL A 854 12.33 43.34 2.55
C VAL A 854 13.54 43.91 3.29
N ARG A 855 14.22 44.91 2.71
CA ARG A 855 15.38 45.56 3.35
C ARG A 855 15.00 46.28 4.64
N ARG A 856 13.87 46.98 4.67
CA ARG A 856 13.36 47.62 5.90
C ARG A 856 13.05 46.60 6.98
N VAL A 857 12.48 45.45 6.64
CA VAL A 857 12.24 44.33 7.58
C VAL A 857 13.58 43.78 8.10
N ALA A 858 14.56 43.55 7.22
CA ALA A 858 15.90 43.09 7.61
C ALA A 858 16.65 44.11 8.50
N MET A 859 16.36 45.41 8.37
CA MET A 859 16.89 46.46 9.25
C MET A 859 16.18 46.52 10.60
N ALA A 860 14.87 46.25 10.63
CA ALA A 860 14.04 46.29 11.83
C ALA A 860 14.37 45.16 12.83
N GLY A 861 14.75 43.98 12.32
CA GLY A 861 15.06 42.80 13.12
C GLY A 861 16.33 42.07 12.70
N ASP A 862 16.39 40.78 13.03
CA ASP A 862 17.36 39.84 12.48
C ASP A 862 16.62 38.82 11.61
N LEU A 863 16.67 39.04 10.30
CA LEU A 863 16.09 38.15 9.29
C LEU A 863 17.16 37.19 8.77
N GLN A 864 16.88 35.89 8.79
CA GLN A 864 17.81 34.84 8.38
C GLN A 864 17.14 33.87 7.41
N VAL A 865 17.85 33.45 6.37
CA VAL A 865 17.44 32.39 5.44
C VAL A 865 17.86 31.04 6.03
N ILE A 866 16.88 30.17 6.27
CA ILE A 866 17.09 28.79 6.78
C ILE A 866 17.12 27.81 5.61
N LYS A 867 16.07 27.81 4.79
CA LYS A 867 15.97 27.00 3.57
C LYS A 867 16.01 27.92 2.36
N THR A 868 16.94 27.62 1.46
CA THR A 868 17.20 28.42 0.26
C THR A 868 16.23 28.09 -0.87
N ASN A 869 16.06 29.04 -1.79
CA ASN A 869 15.41 28.84 -3.07
C ASN A 869 16.02 29.81 -4.11
N PRO A 870 15.56 29.85 -5.38
CA PRO A 870 16.15 30.75 -6.38
C PRO A 870 16.11 32.24 -6.01
N LEU A 871 15.12 32.70 -5.23
CA LEU A 871 15.02 34.09 -4.76
C LEU A 871 15.97 34.34 -3.57
N TRP A 872 15.94 33.44 -2.58
CA TRP A 872 16.69 33.41 -1.34
C TRP A 872 17.88 32.44 -1.46
N LEU A 873 18.83 32.77 -2.33
CA LEU A 873 19.92 31.86 -2.72
C LEU A 873 20.92 31.56 -1.59
N ASN A 874 21.20 32.55 -0.74
CA ASN A 874 22.25 32.47 0.27
C ASN A 874 21.67 32.19 1.67
N PRO A 875 22.08 31.11 2.36
CA PRO A 875 21.67 30.85 3.74
C PRO A 875 22.30 31.86 4.71
N GLY A 876 21.67 32.05 5.87
CA GLY A 876 22.15 32.94 6.92
C GLY A 876 21.53 34.34 6.89
N ARG A 877 22.21 35.31 7.50
CA ARG A 877 21.64 36.65 7.77
C ARG A 877 21.41 37.46 6.49
N VAL A 878 20.19 37.99 6.36
CA VAL A 878 19.80 38.92 5.30
C VAL A 878 20.30 40.32 5.66
N SER A 879 21.21 40.87 4.85
CA SER A 879 21.78 42.20 5.09
C SER A 879 20.87 43.32 4.54
N PRO A 880 21.01 44.57 5.03
CA PRO A 880 20.32 45.72 4.44
C PRO A 880 20.66 45.97 2.96
N THR A 881 21.78 45.43 2.47
CA THR A 881 22.21 45.52 1.06
C THR A 881 21.82 44.31 0.23
N TRP A 882 21.07 43.35 0.80
CA TRP A 882 20.67 42.11 0.14
C TRP A 882 20.06 42.34 -1.24
N ARG A 883 20.34 41.41 -2.17
CA ARG A 883 19.85 41.41 -3.54
C ARG A 883 19.12 40.09 -3.85
N PRO A 884 17.93 40.14 -4.45
CA PRO A 884 17.20 38.96 -4.89
C PRO A 884 17.96 38.28 -6.04
N PHE A 885 17.92 36.94 -6.11
CA PHE A 885 18.61 36.14 -7.14
C PHE A 885 20.15 36.37 -7.19
N GLY A 886 20.74 36.99 -6.17
CA GLY A 886 22.14 37.41 -6.20
C GLY A 886 23.12 36.27 -5.95
N LEU A 887 24.12 36.12 -6.81
CA LEU A 887 25.29 35.23 -6.67
C LEU A 887 26.37 35.80 -5.70
N GLU A 888 25.99 36.61 -4.71
CA GLU A 888 26.98 37.12 -3.76
C GLU A 888 27.60 35.94 -2.99
N VAL A 889 28.92 35.80 -3.05
CA VAL A 889 29.67 34.83 -2.25
C VAL A 889 29.51 35.25 -0.79
N PRO A 890 28.83 34.45 0.08
CA PRO A 890 28.76 34.78 1.49
C PRO A 890 30.17 34.87 2.07
N SER A 891 30.44 35.87 2.91
CA SER A 891 31.71 35.89 3.65
C SER A 891 31.88 34.57 4.42
N ALA A 892 33.11 34.09 4.63
CA ALA A 892 33.36 32.84 5.36
C ALA A 892 32.69 32.81 6.76
N ALA A 893 32.48 33.98 7.38
CA ALA A 893 31.76 34.13 8.64
C ALA A 893 30.22 33.96 8.52
N ALA A 894 29.65 34.18 7.33
CA ALA A 894 28.22 33.98 7.05
C ALA A 894 27.87 32.51 6.73
N ARG A 895 28.86 31.67 6.42
CA ARG A 895 28.72 30.22 6.17
C ARG A 895 28.60 29.36 7.44
N SER A 896 28.50 29.97 8.63
CA SER A 896 28.51 29.23 9.89
C SER A 896 27.17 28.53 10.16
N ILE A 897 26.96 27.37 9.54
CA ILE A 897 25.96 26.41 10.02
C ILE A 897 26.41 25.99 11.43
N ARG A 898 25.77 26.54 12.47
CA ARG A 898 26.00 26.14 13.86
C ARG A 898 25.11 24.97 14.29
N LEU A 899 23.95 24.82 13.64
CA LEU A 899 22.93 23.84 13.93
C LEU A 899 22.76 22.93 12.72
N PHE A 900 22.97 21.63 12.90
CA PHE A 900 22.68 20.65 11.86
C PHE A 900 21.19 20.37 11.79
N ALA A 901 20.69 20.25 10.57
CA ALA A 901 19.36 19.70 10.37
C ALA A 901 19.33 18.25 10.85
N MET A 902 18.31 17.91 11.63
CA MET A 902 18.12 16.56 12.16
C MET A 902 16.77 15.97 11.75
N SER A 903 16.69 14.66 11.84
CA SER A 903 15.44 13.92 11.76
C SER A 903 14.53 14.23 12.96
N PRO A 904 13.25 13.81 12.90
CA PRO A 904 12.44 13.61 14.09
C PRO A 904 13.14 12.72 15.13
N VAL A 905 12.61 12.72 16.35
CA VAL A 905 13.02 11.82 17.43
C VAL A 905 12.45 10.41 17.20
N PHE A 906 13.34 9.42 17.17
CA PHE A 906 13.02 7.99 17.05
C PHE A 906 13.34 7.24 18.34
N SER A 907 12.71 6.08 18.52
CA SER A 907 12.97 5.17 19.64
C SER A 907 14.16 4.24 19.42
N HIS A 908 14.68 4.15 18.20
CA HIS A 908 15.78 3.24 17.87
C HIS A 908 16.73 3.86 16.83
N PRO A 909 18.06 3.64 16.92
CA PRO A 909 19.01 4.21 15.98
C PRO A 909 18.82 3.70 14.54
N ASP A 910 18.43 2.44 14.36
CA ASP A 910 18.14 1.88 13.02
C ASP A 910 16.99 2.62 12.31
N ASP A 911 15.98 3.11 13.04
CA ASP A 911 14.86 3.85 12.45
C ASP A 911 15.27 5.28 12.10
N ALA A 912 16.10 5.91 12.93
CA ALA A 912 16.69 7.20 12.62
C ALA A 912 17.58 7.12 11.37
N ALA A 913 18.42 6.08 11.26
CA ALA A 913 19.22 5.83 10.06
C ALA A 913 18.35 5.55 8.83
N ARG A 914 17.25 4.80 9.00
CA ARG A 914 16.26 4.57 7.92
C ARG A 914 15.61 5.86 7.45
N TYR A 915 15.30 6.78 8.36
CA TYR A 915 14.79 8.11 7.97
C TYR A 915 15.78 8.83 7.07
N GLU A 916 17.06 8.90 7.45
CA GLU A 916 18.09 9.55 6.63
C GLU A 916 18.27 8.85 5.28
N HIS A 917 18.28 7.51 5.27
CA HIS A 917 18.35 6.70 4.06
C HIS A 917 17.25 7.06 3.04
N LEU A 918 16.00 7.22 3.50
CA LEU A 918 14.87 7.58 2.64
C LEU A 918 14.92 9.04 2.13
N HIS A 919 15.63 9.93 2.83
CA HIS A 919 15.77 11.34 2.43
C HIS A 919 16.99 11.59 1.52
N LEU A 920 17.90 10.63 1.42
CA LEU A 920 19.03 10.62 0.49
C LEU A 920 18.58 10.31 -0.95
N LYS A 921 17.98 11.30 -1.63
CA LYS A 921 17.43 11.17 -3.00
C LYS A 921 18.44 10.70 -4.06
N ARG A 922 19.74 10.86 -3.83
CA ARG A 922 20.82 10.57 -4.78
C ARG A 922 22.11 10.13 -4.08
N ALA A 923 22.09 8.98 -3.41
CA ALA A 923 23.28 8.41 -2.73
C ALA A 923 24.54 8.40 -3.61
N GLN A 924 24.37 8.16 -4.92
CA GLN A 924 25.43 8.12 -5.93
C GLN A 924 26.05 9.48 -6.35
N THR A 925 25.56 10.63 -5.87
CA THR A 925 26.01 11.95 -6.37
C THR A 925 27.14 12.59 -5.57
N GLY A 926 27.61 11.93 -4.53
CA GLY A 926 28.78 12.35 -3.77
C GLY A 926 28.92 11.54 -2.49
N SER A 927 30.16 11.34 -2.04
CA SER A 927 30.42 10.62 -0.80
C SER A 927 30.03 11.46 0.42
N VAL A 928 29.02 11.03 1.16
CA VAL A 928 28.50 11.71 2.35
C VAL A 928 28.71 10.88 3.61
N MET A 929 28.90 11.57 4.74
CA MET A 929 29.01 10.95 6.05
C MET A 929 28.09 11.69 7.04
N GLY A 930 26.96 11.07 7.32
CA GLY A 930 26.04 11.45 8.39
C GLY A 930 26.35 10.74 9.71
N GLY A 931 25.45 10.87 10.67
CA GLY A 931 25.55 10.16 11.94
C GLY A 931 24.23 10.11 12.68
N VAL A 932 24.09 9.14 13.58
CA VAL A 932 22.95 9.04 14.49
C VAL A 932 23.42 9.41 15.89
N LEU A 933 22.70 10.33 16.52
CA LEU A 933 22.88 10.74 17.89
C LEU A 933 21.92 9.97 18.80
N ARG A 934 22.33 9.67 20.03
CA ARG A 934 21.51 9.03 21.05
C ARG A 934 21.50 9.82 22.35
N HIS A 935 20.33 9.93 22.97
CA HIS A 935 20.15 10.48 24.31
C HIS A 935 19.93 9.33 25.30
N ARG A 936 20.98 8.97 26.06
CA ARG A 936 20.97 7.74 26.90
C ARG A 936 19.89 7.73 28.00
N ALA A 937 19.51 8.89 28.56
CA ALA A 937 18.54 8.92 29.67
C ALA A 937 17.08 8.66 29.23
N TYR A 938 16.72 9.02 28.00
CA TYR A 938 15.37 8.84 27.44
C TYR A 938 15.30 7.73 26.39
N ASP A 939 16.46 7.15 26.09
CA ASP A 939 16.68 6.16 25.03
C ASP A 939 16.10 6.57 23.67
N THR A 940 16.34 7.84 23.29
CA THR A 940 15.88 8.40 22.02
C THR A 940 17.03 8.65 21.06
N CYS A 941 16.74 8.60 19.77
CA CYS A 941 17.72 8.74 18.70
C CYS A 941 17.28 9.80 17.67
N VAL A 942 18.23 10.51 17.09
CA VAL A 942 18.01 11.43 15.96
C VAL A 942 19.12 11.23 14.94
N ALA A 943 18.80 11.26 13.65
CA ALA A 943 19.79 11.24 12.58
C ALA A 943 20.15 12.66 12.16
N LEU A 944 21.43 12.87 11.85
CA LEU A 944 21.97 14.11 11.31
C LEU A 944 21.87 14.04 9.79
N GLN A 945 21.24 15.05 9.20
CA GLN A 945 21.10 15.14 7.75
C GLN A 945 22.46 15.36 7.10
N SER A 946 22.73 14.55 6.08
CA SER A 946 24.00 14.51 5.36
C SER A 946 24.01 15.40 4.11
N VAL A 947 22.88 16.02 3.77
CA VAL A 947 22.74 17.03 2.71
C VAL A 947 21.91 18.20 3.23
N GLU A 948 22.41 19.43 3.08
CA GLU A 948 21.70 20.64 3.48
C GLU A 948 21.74 21.69 2.36
N ASN A 949 20.56 22.21 1.99
CA ASN A 949 20.41 23.18 0.87
C ASN A 949 21.03 22.69 -0.46
N GLY A 950 21.04 21.37 -0.69
CA GLY A 950 21.60 20.74 -1.89
C GLY A 950 23.10 20.47 -1.83
N GLU A 951 23.78 20.88 -0.76
CA GLU A 951 25.21 20.66 -0.56
C GLU A 951 25.46 19.47 0.39
N PRO A 952 26.40 18.56 0.08
CA PRO A 952 26.78 17.48 0.98
C PRO A 952 27.47 18.02 2.24
N VAL A 953 27.08 17.50 3.40
CA VAL A 953 27.64 17.88 4.71
C VAL A 953 28.39 16.68 5.30
N ASN A 954 29.68 16.85 5.58
CA ASN A 954 30.46 15.83 6.29
C ASN A 954 30.39 16.05 7.81
N VAL A 955 29.44 15.38 8.44
CA VAL A 955 29.07 15.58 9.84
C VAL A 955 30.22 15.20 10.78
N ALA A 956 30.90 14.08 10.51
CA ALA A 956 32.01 13.63 11.35
C ALA A 956 33.21 14.58 11.32
N GLN A 957 33.56 15.12 10.15
CA GLN A 957 34.63 16.11 10.03
C GLN A 957 34.33 17.37 10.85
N MET A 958 33.09 17.85 10.81
CA MET A 958 32.68 19.06 11.51
C MET A 958 32.57 18.87 13.04
N ILE A 959 32.13 17.69 13.49
CA ILE A 959 32.19 17.30 14.91
C ILE A 959 33.64 17.24 15.39
N LEU A 960 34.54 16.62 14.63
CA LEU A 960 35.97 16.57 14.98
C LEU A 960 36.62 17.95 15.06
N ASN A 961 36.35 18.83 14.09
CA ASN A 961 36.82 20.23 14.13
C ASN A 961 36.36 20.95 15.40
N THR A 962 35.19 20.58 15.93
CA THR A 962 34.66 21.12 17.18
C THR A 962 35.39 20.59 18.41
N HIS A 963 35.78 19.31 18.43
CA HIS A 963 36.48 18.67 19.54
C HIS A 963 37.99 18.94 19.57
N LEU A 964 38.67 18.98 18.42
CA LEU A 964 40.14 19.01 18.31
C LEU A 964 40.76 20.40 18.46
N SER A 965 39.96 21.48 18.55
CA SER A 965 40.43 22.88 18.69
C SER A 965 41.68 23.18 17.85
N ILE A 966 41.59 22.97 16.53
CA ILE A 966 42.73 23.15 15.61
C ILE A 966 43.10 24.65 15.57
N PRO A 967 44.32 25.05 15.97
CA PRO A 967 44.75 26.44 15.90
C PRO A 967 44.70 26.95 14.45
N ASN A 968 44.19 28.17 14.23
CA ASN A 968 44.05 28.86 12.94
C ASN A 968 42.93 28.37 11.98
N LEU A 969 42.11 27.37 12.33
CA LEU A 969 40.90 27.06 11.57
C LEU A 969 39.70 27.86 12.15
N MET A 970 39.24 28.89 11.44
CA MET A 970 37.98 29.61 11.76
C MET A 970 36.74 28.76 11.41
N ALA A 971 36.70 27.50 11.83
CA ALA A 971 35.55 26.62 11.63
C ALA A 971 34.51 26.86 12.73
N ALA A 972 33.25 27.00 12.34
CA ALA A 972 32.15 27.13 13.29
C ALA A 972 32.03 25.85 14.14
N LYS A 973 31.96 26.00 15.47
CA LYS A 973 31.69 24.87 16.37
C LYS A 973 30.27 24.36 16.14
N ALA A 974 30.13 23.05 15.94
CA ALA A 974 28.86 22.36 15.90
C ALA A 974 28.17 22.42 17.27
N ILE A 975 26.85 22.66 17.28
CA ILE A 975 26.02 22.60 18.49
C ILE A 975 25.11 21.38 18.37
N LEU A 976 25.38 20.37 19.20
CA LEU A 976 24.50 19.21 19.36
C LEU A 976 23.37 19.53 20.35
N PRO A 977 22.16 18.96 20.19
CA PRO A 977 21.11 19.11 21.19
C PRO A 977 21.54 18.55 22.55
N THR A 978 21.07 19.19 23.62
CA THR A 978 21.44 18.85 25.00
C THR A 978 21.20 17.37 25.30
N GLY A 979 22.19 16.70 25.88
CA GLY A 979 22.09 15.29 26.28
C GLY A 979 22.28 14.26 25.15
N TYR A 980 22.39 14.71 23.89
CA TYR A 980 22.70 13.84 22.76
C TYR A 980 24.21 13.73 22.52
N SER A 981 24.66 12.51 22.24
CA SER A 981 26.03 12.23 21.79
C SER A 981 26.02 11.33 20.57
N ILE A 982 27.08 11.35 19.78
CA ILE A 982 27.21 10.47 18.61
C ILE A 982 27.19 9.00 19.04
N ASN A 983 26.37 8.21 18.36
CA ASN A 983 26.18 6.78 18.61
C ASN A 983 26.70 5.93 17.44
N SER A 984 26.41 6.35 16.21
CA SER A 984 26.77 5.61 15.00
C SER A 984 26.98 6.55 13.81
N LEU A 985 27.66 6.06 12.77
CA LEU A 985 27.90 6.79 11.53
C LEU A 985 27.03 6.24 10.40
N HIS A 986 26.71 7.10 9.44
CA HIS A 986 25.95 6.74 8.24
C HIS A 986 26.75 7.15 7.01
N PHE A 987 27.11 6.18 6.19
CA PHE A 987 27.88 6.38 4.97
C PHE A 987 26.97 6.28 3.74
N ALA A 988 27.26 7.09 2.72
CA ALA A 988 26.92 6.80 1.33
C ALA A 988 28.11 7.22 0.46
N ARG A 989 28.42 6.43 -0.56
CA ARG A 989 29.70 6.54 -1.27
C ARG A 989 29.48 6.70 -2.75
N ASP A 990 30.18 7.65 -3.37
CA ASP A 990 30.25 7.71 -4.82
C ASP A 990 31.32 6.74 -5.32
N VAL A 991 30.87 5.65 -5.92
CA VAL A 991 31.69 4.58 -6.51
C VAL A 991 31.58 4.58 -8.04
N ASN A 992 31.11 5.68 -8.63
CA ASN A 992 31.02 5.82 -10.08
C ASN A 992 32.41 5.71 -10.73
N GLY A 993 32.52 4.83 -11.73
CA GLY A 993 33.77 4.53 -12.43
C GLY A 993 34.59 3.36 -11.87
N GLN A 994 34.18 2.75 -10.75
CA GLN A 994 34.78 1.51 -10.25
C GLN A 994 34.13 0.28 -10.92
N SER A 995 34.95 -0.66 -11.40
CA SER A 995 34.50 -1.92 -12.01
C SER A 995 35.35 -3.10 -11.53
N ALA A 996 34.74 -4.27 -11.40
CA ALA A 996 35.40 -5.53 -11.07
C ALA A 996 35.42 -6.50 -12.28
N GLY A 997 35.86 -7.74 -12.07
CA GLY A 997 36.05 -8.73 -13.13
C GLY A 997 34.76 -9.16 -13.84
N SER A 998 33.61 -9.03 -13.16
CA SER A 998 32.28 -9.28 -13.74
C SER A 998 31.26 -8.18 -13.40
N PRO A 999 30.12 -8.09 -14.14
CA PRO A 999 29.02 -7.20 -13.78
C PRO A 999 28.44 -7.46 -12.39
N VAL A 1000 28.43 -8.72 -11.94
CA VAL A 1000 27.93 -9.13 -10.62
C VAL A 1000 28.87 -8.64 -9.52
N GLU A 1001 30.17 -8.89 -9.67
CA GLU A 1001 31.21 -8.39 -8.76
C GLU A 1001 31.22 -6.85 -8.71
N THR A 1002 31.00 -6.20 -9.85
CA THR A 1002 30.88 -4.74 -9.93
C THR A 1002 29.66 -4.25 -9.14
N ASN A 1003 28.52 -4.93 -9.24
CA ASN A 1003 27.32 -4.59 -8.47
C ASN A 1003 27.55 -4.80 -6.97
N LEU A 1004 28.19 -5.90 -6.57
CA LEU A 1004 28.51 -6.16 -5.16
C LEU A 1004 29.44 -5.09 -4.60
N LEU A 1005 30.52 -4.76 -5.32
CA LEU A 1005 31.51 -3.74 -4.91
C LEU A 1005 30.88 -2.37 -4.66
N LYS A 1006 29.86 -2.02 -5.45
CA LYS A 1006 29.13 -0.75 -5.31
C LYS A 1006 28.15 -0.73 -4.13
N ASN A 1007 27.67 -1.91 -3.72
CA ASN A 1007 26.60 -2.03 -2.74
C ASN A 1007 27.07 -2.72 -1.44
N MET A 1008 28.32 -2.57 -1.02
CA MET A 1008 28.83 -3.21 0.21
C MET A 1008 29.66 -2.27 1.07
N PHE A 1009 29.85 -2.60 2.34
CA PHE A 1009 30.82 -1.89 3.20
C PHE A 1009 32.23 -2.09 2.68
N TRP A 1010 32.99 -1.00 2.60
CA TRP A 1010 34.41 -1.06 2.33
C TRP A 1010 35.18 -1.11 3.66
N PRO A 1011 36.23 -1.95 3.79
CA PRO A 1011 37.03 -2.04 5.00
C PRO A 1011 37.57 -0.69 5.52
N VAL A 1012 37.88 0.25 4.61
CA VAL A 1012 38.40 1.58 4.97
C VAL A 1012 37.41 2.40 5.81
N ASP A 1013 36.10 2.27 5.60
CA ASP A 1013 35.07 3.00 6.37
C ASP A 1013 34.99 2.47 7.79
N ILE A 1014 34.98 1.15 7.90
CA ILE A 1014 34.96 0.45 9.19
C ILE A 1014 36.22 0.83 9.97
N CYS A 1015 37.40 0.80 9.34
CA CYS A 1015 38.66 1.15 10.01
C CYS A 1015 38.77 2.62 10.41
N TYR A 1016 38.25 3.53 9.58
CA TYR A 1016 38.18 4.95 9.93
C TYR A 1016 37.30 5.17 11.18
N ALA A 1017 36.10 4.57 11.20
CA ALA A 1017 35.18 4.68 12.33
C ALA A 1017 35.73 4.04 13.62
N THR A 1018 36.23 2.82 13.51
CA THR A 1018 36.57 1.98 14.67
C THR A 1018 37.96 2.22 15.23
N ARG A 1019 38.90 2.82 14.47
CA ARG A 1019 40.25 3.14 14.94
C ARG A 1019 40.52 4.64 15.01
N THR A 1020 40.31 5.37 13.93
CA THR A 1020 40.70 6.79 13.85
C THR A 1020 39.76 7.66 14.68
N LEU A 1021 38.46 7.56 14.45
CA LEU A 1021 37.46 8.34 15.19
C LEU A 1021 37.37 7.92 16.65
N HIS A 1022 37.35 6.62 16.92
CA HIS A 1022 37.33 6.10 18.29
C HIS A 1022 38.48 6.64 19.17
N ARG A 1023 39.70 6.74 18.61
CA ARG A 1023 40.87 7.32 19.31
C ARG A 1023 40.70 8.82 19.57
N GLN A 1024 40.12 9.57 18.65
CA GLN A 1024 39.99 11.03 18.75
C GLN A 1024 38.81 11.46 19.66
N LEU A 1025 37.78 10.63 19.79
CA LEU A 1025 36.58 10.93 20.57
C LEU A 1025 36.61 10.36 22.01
N ASN A 1026 37.76 9.87 22.49
CA ASN A 1026 37.96 9.32 23.85
C ASN A 1026 36.84 8.35 24.30
N ASP A 1027 36.67 7.25 23.55
CA ASP A 1027 35.78 6.12 23.89
C ASP A 1027 34.27 6.32 23.60
N ALA A 1028 33.93 7.11 22.58
CA ALA A 1028 32.65 6.90 21.89
C ALA A 1028 32.73 5.54 21.16
N SER A 1029 32.09 4.51 21.69
CA SER A 1029 31.99 3.20 21.05
C SER A 1029 31.05 3.32 19.84
N LEU A 1030 31.62 3.64 18.67
CA LEU A 1030 30.92 3.59 17.38
C LEU A 1030 30.79 2.13 16.95
N ASP A 1031 29.99 1.38 17.71
CA ASP A 1031 29.84 -0.06 17.54
C ASP A 1031 28.94 -0.37 16.34
N ASP A 1032 28.02 0.52 16.00
CA ASP A 1032 27.13 0.38 14.85
C ASP A 1032 27.49 1.39 13.75
N LEU A 1033 27.48 0.93 12.50
CA LEU A 1033 27.69 1.73 11.30
C LEU A 1033 26.58 1.43 10.29
N TYR A 1034 26.12 2.44 9.56
CA TYR A 1034 25.11 2.31 8.51
C TYR A 1034 25.67 2.66 7.15
N LEU A 1035 25.24 1.95 6.10
CA LEU A 1035 25.58 2.26 4.71
C LEU A 1035 24.30 2.29 3.87
N THR A 1036 24.09 3.40 3.18
CA THR A 1036 23.13 3.48 2.07
C THR A 1036 23.84 3.15 0.76
N THR A 1037 23.34 2.14 0.06
CA THR A 1037 23.92 1.67 -1.20
C THR A 1037 23.24 2.32 -2.41
N ASP A 1038 23.90 2.25 -3.56
CA ASP A 1038 23.39 2.82 -4.81
C ASP A 1038 22.12 2.12 -5.31
N ASP A 1039 22.00 0.82 -5.05
CA ASP A 1039 20.82 0.03 -5.41
C ASP A 1039 19.67 0.11 -4.39
N GLY A 1040 19.78 0.99 -3.39
CA GLY A 1040 18.72 1.32 -2.44
C GLY A 1040 18.67 0.46 -1.19
N ALA A 1041 19.72 -0.31 -0.88
CA ALA A 1041 19.82 -1.05 0.38
C ALA A 1041 20.24 -0.13 1.54
N LEU A 1042 19.80 -0.50 2.74
CA LEU A 1042 20.34 0.03 3.99
C LEU A 1042 21.00 -1.11 4.75
N LEU A 1043 22.33 -1.07 4.86
CA LEU A 1043 23.11 -2.06 5.57
C LEU A 1043 23.52 -1.52 6.95
N LYS A 1044 23.54 -2.39 7.95
CA LYS A 1044 24.06 -2.14 9.29
C LYS A 1044 25.24 -3.07 9.55
N TYR A 1045 26.38 -2.52 9.95
CA TYR A 1045 27.52 -3.26 10.45
C TYR A 1045 27.66 -3.02 11.96
N THR A 1046 27.62 -4.09 12.74
CA THR A 1046 27.93 -4.06 14.17
C THR A 1046 29.32 -4.64 14.40
N ARG A 1047 30.18 -3.87 15.06
CA ARG A 1047 31.57 -4.21 15.34
C ARG A 1047 31.67 -5.50 16.16
N GLY A 1048 32.51 -6.43 15.70
CA GLY A 1048 32.85 -7.65 16.44
C GLY A 1048 33.93 -7.43 17.51
N SER A 1049 34.67 -8.49 17.84
CA SER A 1049 35.76 -8.38 18.83
C SER A 1049 36.85 -7.41 18.37
N LYS A 1050 37.60 -6.86 19.32
CA LYS A 1050 38.71 -5.94 19.02
C LYS A 1050 39.74 -6.58 18.09
N GLU A 1051 40.07 -7.84 18.31
CA GLU A 1051 41.04 -8.62 17.52
C GLU A 1051 40.55 -8.83 16.09
N ALA A 1052 39.26 -9.14 15.91
CA ALA A 1052 38.68 -9.34 14.59
C ALA A 1052 38.68 -8.03 13.78
N ASN A 1053 38.36 -6.91 14.43
CA ASN A 1053 38.41 -5.59 13.82
C ASN A 1053 39.86 -5.13 13.54
N ASP A 1054 40.80 -5.41 14.43
CA ASP A 1054 42.22 -5.09 14.21
C ASP A 1054 42.77 -5.87 12.99
N ARG A 1055 42.41 -7.16 12.84
CA ARG A 1055 42.74 -7.96 11.65
C ARG A 1055 42.17 -7.37 10.37
N LEU A 1056 40.91 -6.92 10.36
CA LEU A 1056 40.33 -6.23 9.19
C LEU A 1056 41.20 -5.03 8.77
N CYS A 1057 41.65 -4.25 9.75
CA CYS A 1057 42.43 -3.05 9.50
C CYS A 1057 43.92 -3.27 9.23
N GLU A 1058 44.43 -4.50 9.36
CA GLU A 1058 45.76 -4.88 8.86
C GLU A 1058 45.80 -4.95 7.33
N TYR A 1059 44.66 -5.28 6.70
CA TYR A 1059 44.53 -5.34 5.23
C TYR A 1059 44.36 -3.97 4.57
N VAL A 1060 44.07 -2.92 5.36
CA VAL A 1060 43.92 -1.55 4.88
C VAL A 1060 45.20 -0.77 5.19
N SER A 1061 45.72 0.00 4.23
CA SER A 1061 46.88 0.86 4.50
C SER A 1061 46.58 1.82 5.65
N GLY A 1062 47.42 1.83 6.69
CA GLY A 1062 47.24 2.73 7.84
C GLY A 1062 47.17 4.21 7.46
N ALA A 1063 47.71 4.61 6.31
CA ALA A 1063 47.63 5.98 5.79
C ALA A 1063 46.23 6.33 5.27
N SER A 1064 45.50 5.35 4.73
CA SER A 1064 44.24 5.52 3.99
C SER A 1064 43.06 5.97 4.85
N PHE A 1065 43.04 5.57 6.12
CA PHE A 1065 41.99 5.93 7.07
C PHE A 1065 42.47 6.94 8.13
N THR A 1066 43.50 7.74 7.84
CA THR A 1066 43.86 8.90 8.67
C THR A 1066 42.89 10.06 8.46
N TYR A 1067 42.78 10.98 9.43
CA TYR A 1067 41.88 12.14 9.35
C TYR A 1067 42.04 12.96 8.06
N GLU A 1068 43.27 13.27 7.66
CA GLU A 1068 43.55 14.09 6.47
C GLU A 1068 43.36 13.32 5.16
N ARG A 1069 43.67 12.01 5.16
CA ARG A 1069 43.69 11.20 3.94
C ARG A 1069 42.34 10.60 3.59
N TYR A 1070 41.52 10.27 4.59
CA TYR A 1070 40.24 9.58 4.37
C TYR A 1070 39.32 10.36 3.43
N PHE A 1071 39.16 11.68 3.65
CA PHE A 1071 38.31 12.50 2.78
C PHE A 1071 38.87 12.68 1.37
N ILE A 1072 40.18 12.62 1.20
CA ILE A 1072 40.83 12.66 -0.11
C ILE A 1072 40.54 11.35 -0.86
N GLU A 1073 40.74 10.20 -0.22
CA GLU A 1073 40.49 8.89 -0.81
C GLU A 1073 39.00 8.63 -1.06
N ASN A 1074 38.11 9.15 -0.21
CA ASN A 1074 36.67 9.02 -0.34
C ASN A 1074 36.09 9.84 -1.51
N ASN A 1075 36.77 10.92 -1.90
CA ASN A 1075 36.40 11.75 -3.05
C ASN A 1075 36.99 11.22 -4.37
N ALA A 1076 38.12 10.53 -4.33
CA ALA A 1076 38.77 9.93 -5.49
C ALA A 1076 39.51 8.64 -5.08
N PRO A 1077 38.85 7.47 -5.12
CA PRO A 1077 39.48 6.21 -4.75
C PRO A 1077 40.62 5.89 -5.73
N THR A 1078 41.85 5.89 -5.22
CA THR A 1078 43.07 5.77 -6.05
C THR A 1078 43.41 4.32 -6.44
N ARG A 1079 42.74 3.32 -5.86
CA ARG A 1079 42.88 1.89 -6.18
C ARG A 1079 41.53 1.18 -6.07
N THR A 1080 41.15 0.41 -7.09
CA THR A 1080 40.13 -0.63 -6.98
C THR A 1080 40.62 -1.67 -5.97
N PRO A 1081 39.85 -2.02 -4.93
CA PRO A 1081 40.25 -3.10 -4.05
C PRO A 1081 40.16 -4.44 -4.81
N SER A 1082 41.07 -5.38 -4.48
CA SER A 1082 41.08 -6.74 -5.03
C SER A 1082 39.78 -7.50 -4.72
N ASN A 1083 39.44 -8.52 -5.52
CA ASN A 1083 38.27 -9.41 -5.44
C ASN A 1083 37.17 -9.04 -4.41
N PRO A 1084 36.03 -8.48 -4.84
CA PRO A 1084 34.94 -8.06 -3.94
C PRO A 1084 34.44 -9.13 -2.96
N GLU A 1085 34.49 -10.42 -3.33
CA GLU A 1085 34.10 -11.52 -2.45
C GLU A 1085 35.05 -11.66 -1.24
N ASP A 1086 36.36 -11.47 -1.46
CA ASP A 1086 37.36 -11.54 -0.39
C ASP A 1086 37.17 -10.39 0.59
N LEU A 1087 36.87 -9.18 0.09
CA LEU A 1087 36.55 -8.02 0.93
C LEU A 1087 35.31 -8.26 1.77
N LEU A 1088 34.25 -8.83 1.17
CA LEU A 1088 33.01 -9.10 1.88
C LEU A 1088 33.26 -10.15 2.97
N THR A 1089 34.03 -11.19 2.64
CA THR A 1089 34.44 -12.22 3.60
C THR A 1089 35.22 -11.62 4.78
N GLN A 1090 36.11 -10.67 4.53
CA GLN A 1090 36.83 -9.96 5.58
C GLN A 1090 35.89 -9.15 6.49
N VAL A 1091 34.91 -8.44 5.92
CA VAL A 1091 33.90 -7.67 6.67
C VAL A 1091 33.01 -8.60 7.51
N LEU A 1092 32.55 -9.72 6.94
CA LEU A 1092 31.73 -10.71 7.66
C LEU A 1092 32.51 -11.40 8.80
N ASN A 1093 33.82 -11.53 8.67
CA ASN A 1093 34.67 -12.10 9.71
C ASN A 1093 35.04 -11.10 10.83
N SER A 1094 34.84 -9.79 10.61
CA SER A 1094 35.21 -8.75 11.57
C SER A 1094 34.05 -8.30 12.47
N GLY A 1095 32.80 -8.57 12.07
CA GLY A 1095 31.60 -8.14 12.77
C GLY A 1095 30.32 -8.76 12.20
N VAL A 1096 29.17 -8.23 12.61
CA VAL A 1096 27.86 -8.70 12.14
C VAL A 1096 27.31 -7.72 11.10
N LEU A 1097 27.07 -8.22 9.88
CA LEU A 1097 26.40 -7.45 8.84
C LEU A 1097 24.91 -7.80 8.81
N GLN A 1098 24.05 -6.79 8.77
CA GLN A 1098 22.60 -6.92 8.70
C GLN A 1098 22.04 -6.04 7.57
N VAL A 1099 21.05 -6.56 6.86
CA VAL A 1099 20.28 -5.82 5.85
C VAL A 1099 19.00 -5.30 6.52
N LEU A 1100 18.87 -3.98 6.62
CA LEU A 1100 17.70 -3.32 7.20
C LEU A 1100 16.65 -2.98 6.14
N GLU A 1101 17.10 -2.50 4.97
CA GLU A 1101 16.27 -2.32 3.77
C GLU A 1101 16.82 -3.19 2.65
N PRO A 1102 16.01 -4.05 2.02
CA PRO A 1102 16.47 -4.94 0.98
C PRO A 1102 16.64 -4.20 -0.36
N SER A 1103 17.47 -4.77 -1.23
CA SER A 1103 17.73 -4.28 -2.60
C SER A 1103 17.91 -5.43 -3.58
N ALA A 1104 18.21 -5.13 -4.85
CA ALA A 1104 18.52 -6.17 -5.84
C ALA A 1104 19.77 -6.99 -5.47
N THR A 1105 20.79 -6.35 -4.88
CA THR A 1105 22.01 -7.02 -4.41
C THR A 1105 21.80 -7.69 -3.06
N TRP A 1106 20.97 -7.10 -2.19
CA TRP A 1106 20.64 -7.60 -0.85
C TRP A 1106 19.15 -7.92 -0.73
N PRO A 1107 18.65 -9.01 -1.34
CA PRO A 1107 17.22 -9.25 -1.47
C PRO A 1107 16.51 -9.69 -0.18
N ARG A 1108 17.26 -9.90 0.92
CA ARG A 1108 16.72 -10.43 2.19
C ARG A 1108 17.13 -9.55 3.35
N THR A 1109 16.17 -9.15 4.16
CA THR A 1109 16.38 -8.45 5.44
C THR A 1109 16.92 -9.40 6.50
N GLY A 1110 17.64 -8.85 7.48
CA GLY A 1110 18.20 -9.59 8.62
C GLY A 1110 19.72 -9.81 8.50
N ALA A 1111 20.25 -10.67 9.37
CA ALA A 1111 21.69 -10.96 9.41
C ALA A 1111 22.17 -11.70 8.15
N VAL A 1112 23.31 -11.27 7.62
CA VAL A 1112 23.99 -11.90 6.50
C VAL A 1112 24.81 -13.09 7.02
N ASP A 1113 24.63 -14.26 6.41
CA ASP A 1113 25.34 -15.50 6.81
C ASP A 1113 26.84 -15.42 6.43
N THR A 1114 27.72 -16.09 7.19
CA THR A 1114 29.19 -16.01 7.05
C THR A 1114 29.72 -16.67 5.77
N HIS A 1115 28.86 -17.39 5.04
CA HIS A 1115 29.16 -18.01 3.75
C HIS A 1115 28.18 -17.51 2.69
N LEU A 1116 28.42 -16.31 2.16
CA LEU A 1116 27.72 -15.85 0.98
C LEU A 1116 28.33 -16.54 -0.24
N THR A 1117 27.61 -17.51 -0.82
CA THR A 1117 27.87 -17.90 -2.21
C THR A 1117 27.22 -16.82 -3.06
N VAL A 1118 28.01 -15.93 -3.66
CA VAL A 1118 27.50 -14.98 -4.65
C VAL A 1118 27.07 -15.81 -5.86
N SER A 1119 25.78 -16.18 -5.88
CA SER A 1119 25.24 -17.00 -6.95
C SER A 1119 25.19 -16.17 -8.24
N THR A 1120 25.88 -16.65 -9.27
CA THR A 1120 25.74 -16.16 -10.65
C THR A 1120 24.39 -16.51 -11.27
N GLN A 1121 23.62 -17.40 -10.64
CA GLN A 1121 22.24 -17.63 -11.04
C GLN A 1121 21.36 -16.51 -10.46
N PRO A 1122 20.55 -15.82 -11.29
CA PRO A 1122 19.47 -14.99 -10.76
C PRO A 1122 18.70 -15.80 -9.72
N LEU A 1123 18.19 -15.15 -8.66
CA LEU A 1123 17.26 -15.74 -7.68
C LEU A 1123 16.41 -16.77 -8.43
N SER A 1124 16.54 -18.05 -8.06
CA SER A 1124 16.27 -19.20 -8.95
C SER A 1124 14.84 -19.28 -9.49
N PHE A 1125 13.95 -18.41 -9.02
CA PHE A 1125 12.71 -18.05 -9.67
C PHE A 1125 12.18 -16.76 -9.00
N ASP A 1126 11.93 -15.70 -9.77
CA ASP A 1126 11.36 -14.46 -9.23
C ASP A 1126 9.89 -14.71 -8.84
N TYR A 1127 9.61 -14.83 -7.54
CA TYR A 1127 8.25 -15.00 -7.01
C TYR A 1127 7.48 -13.68 -6.85
N GLU A 1128 8.13 -12.53 -6.98
CA GLU A 1128 7.53 -11.20 -6.73
C GLU A 1128 7.29 -10.40 -8.03
N GLY A 1129 7.92 -10.76 -9.15
CA GLY A 1129 7.69 -10.14 -10.45
C GLY A 1129 6.29 -10.41 -11.03
N VAL A 1130 5.92 -9.71 -12.09
CA VAL A 1130 4.60 -9.84 -12.74
C VAL A 1130 4.43 -11.25 -13.32
N THR A 1131 3.42 -11.99 -12.86
CA THR A 1131 2.98 -13.24 -13.51
C THR A 1131 2.27 -12.93 -14.81
N PRO A 1132 2.49 -13.69 -15.91
CA PRO A 1132 1.81 -13.48 -17.18
C PRO A 1132 0.28 -13.45 -17.05
N GLY A 1133 -0.28 -14.16 -16.07
CA GLY A 1133 -1.71 -14.22 -15.77
C GLY A 1133 -2.27 -13.13 -14.87
N THR A 1134 -1.47 -12.23 -14.27
CA THR A 1134 -2.01 -11.14 -13.45
C THR A 1134 -2.45 -9.99 -14.35
N PRO A 1135 -3.73 -9.59 -14.35
CA PRO A 1135 -4.20 -8.45 -15.12
C PRO A 1135 -3.52 -7.17 -14.61
N VAL A 1136 -2.52 -6.64 -15.32
CA VAL A 1136 -1.99 -5.30 -15.03
C VAL A 1136 -3.02 -4.30 -15.56
N ALA A 1137 -3.63 -3.52 -14.65
CA ALA A 1137 -4.67 -2.52 -14.94
C ALA A 1137 -4.16 -1.27 -15.69
N GLN A 1138 -3.08 -1.39 -16.49
CA GLN A 1138 -2.73 -0.38 -17.47
C GLN A 1138 -3.58 -0.62 -18.73
N LEU A 1139 -4.77 -0.03 -18.75
CA LEU A 1139 -5.50 0.20 -19.99
C LEU A 1139 -4.73 1.28 -20.76
N LYS A 1140 -4.16 0.92 -21.91
CA LYS A 1140 -3.66 1.94 -22.84
C LYS A 1140 -4.86 2.75 -23.28
N VAL A 1141 -4.95 3.99 -22.83
CA VAL A 1141 -5.78 5.00 -23.48
C VAL A 1141 -5.20 5.11 -24.89
N GLY A 1142 -5.84 4.46 -25.86
CA GLY A 1142 -5.47 4.63 -27.25
C GLY A 1142 -5.48 6.13 -27.55
N PRO A 1143 -4.51 6.65 -28.32
CA PRO A 1143 -4.61 8.03 -28.79
C PRO A 1143 -5.96 8.17 -29.46
N VAL A 1144 -6.73 9.18 -29.03
CA VAL A 1144 -7.82 9.71 -29.84
C VAL A 1144 -7.17 10.00 -31.19
N ARG A 1145 -7.44 9.16 -32.18
CA ARG A 1145 -7.08 9.46 -33.57
C ARG A 1145 -7.99 10.60 -33.99
N ASP A 1146 -7.53 11.80 -33.70
CA ASP A 1146 -7.67 13.00 -34.50
C ASP A 1146 -6.42 13.84 -34.19
N GLU A 1147 -5.47 13.81 -35.13
CA GLU A 1147 -4.40 14.79 -35.19
C GLU A 1147 -5.04 16.15 -35.54
N LEU A 1148 -4.92 17.11 -34.62
CA LEU A 1148 -4.59 18.53 -34.87
C LEU A 1148 -4.23 19.23 -33.54
#